data_AF-A0A484LVM3-F1
#
_entry.id   AF-A0A484LVM3-F1
#
_cell.length_a   1.000
_cell.length_b   1.000
_cell.length_c   1.000
_cell.angle_alpha   90.00
_cell.angle_beta   90.00
_cell.angle_gamma   90.00
#
_symmetry.space_group_name_H-M   'P 1'
#
loop_
_entity.id
_entity.type
_entity.pdbx_description
1 polymer ?
#
loop_
_entity_poly.entity_id
_entity_poly.type
_entity_poly.pdbx_seq_one_letter_code
_entity_poly.pdbx_strand_id
1 'polypeptide(L)'
;MIRSSLFAFLFFISSCFSEQAPYASFAKNATSAPTTEYFDYIVIGGGTAGCALAATLSEGAKVLLLERGGLPYGNPNITTLNGFARTLADTSPDSASQLFVSTDGVFNHRARVLGGGSALNAGFYTRASAGYVESAGWDQALVNESYEWVERKVAFQPPMLAWQSAVRDGLLEAGVLPYHGFTYEHLYGTKVGGTIFDENGYRHTAADLLEYADPAKITVYLYATVHKIFFRKDEQGDPRAYAVFYRDSSGSRHLAYLNSGAENEVILSAGAVGSPQMLMLSGIGSAQQLKAHNIEVILNQPMVGQGMSDNPMNAVLIPSPRPVEVSLIQVVGITHFDSYIEAASGSLELAWMQRMAADFERLANLSSKAMKMPTNITTLITNTTTEGGKMNVASPYIEASVQAGIILEKVAGPFSTGYMELQSRDPSDNPRVTFNYFKDPRDLQRCVEGLEIISRVIQSRSFSRFRYPLTSSQSLIAAMLTLPLNLRPKHVAAAVSLEQFCIDTVMTIWHYHGGCQVRKVVDRDYRVIGVKALRVVDGSTFINSPGTNPQATVMMLGRYMGRRILEQRANSPNPKSSSPLTKPIKPHTSSPSFLILTSHPRTHPTPPVHHRTTHHTMPSAAAAAIMARDEDDDGDNPAELSCFHALCPNPLHRSQLEPLNGGGARKDNSGSSKQPRNTSSAYRHDFTDTTASSLFPNTHFTDFESLPSIQESFAQFITAYPLYSQTKQIDTIRAQEYYNLTLSKHVCLDYIGIGLFSYAQQVQAFPQFPVSSPSSSSSPKQHGSLDFPTTFFDITFNSVNLKSHLLNGGDESPLERGIKSRIMDFLNVSERDYSLVLTANKSSAFKLVAESYPFQTNRKLLTVYDHNSEALDTMVNAAEKRRAQVSSAEFKWPRLRVHAENLKKAILGKKKKKKGEKGLFVFPLQSRVTGGSYSYQWMNLAQENGWHVLLDACALGPKDMDSFGLSLFKPDFLVSSFYKVFGDNPTGFGCLIVKNSVVSILEESKTACIVSLVPQTPQFHSPEVECKCLDQVDSLGLMVVNKRRKYLINWLVAALTKLQHPNRLDGFPLVRIYGPKIKFDRGPALAFNVYDWEGEKLDPTFIQKLADRHHISLSQGVLNNIWFQDKYQEERDRILEKTKTEKQGESRDNKGAKGISVVTIALSFLANFEDTYRFWAFIARFLDADFVEKEKWRYTSLNQRNVEVL
;
A
#
# COMPACT_ATOMS: atom_id res chain seq x y z
N MET A 1 -94.31 5.02 -2.88
CA MET A 1 -93.91 4.26 -4.09
C MET A 1 -92.42 4.43 -4.30
N ILE A 2 -91.63 3.52 -4.88
CA ILE A 2 -91.76 2.08 -5.18
C ILE A 2 -90.30 1.56 -5.28
N ARG A 3 -89.92 0.52 -4.51
CA ARG A 3 -88.69 -0.33 -4.63
C ARG A 3 -87.29 0.37 -4.52
N SER A 4 -86.20 -0.29 -4.08
CA SER A 4 -85.97 -1.49 -3.25
C SER A 4 -84.48 -1.64 -2.88
N SER A 5 -84.19 -2.45 -1.83
CA SER A 5 -82.95 -3.24 -1.58
C SER A 5 -81.81 -2.67 -0.71
N LEU A 6 -81.92 -3.00 0.59
CA LEU A 6 -80.92 -3.46 1.57
C LEU A 6 -79.47 -2.93 1.56
N PHE A 7 -79.08 -2.31 2.67
CA PHE A 7 -77.70 -2.28 3.19
C PHE A 7 -77.70 -2.18 4.73
N ALA A 8 -77.36 -3.26 5.45
CA ALA A 8 -76.91 -3.24 6.86
C ALA A 8 -76.53 -4.66 7.36
N PHE A 9 -75.39 -4.77 8.06
CA PHE A 9 -74.94 -5.86 8.96
C PHE A 9 -74.91 -7.32 8.46
N LEU A 10 -73.70 -7.77 8.10
CA LEU A 10 -73.22 -9.13 8.34
C LEU A 10 -71.80 -9.05 8.94
N PHE A 11 -71.55 -9.78 10.03
CA PHE A 11 -70.23 -9.88 10.66
C PHE A 11 -69.27 -10.60 9.70
N PHE A 12 -68.22 -9.92 9.25
CA PHE A 12 -67.01 -10.59 8.76
C PHE A 12 -65.92 -10.52 9.83
N ILE A 13 -65.53 -11.70 10.30
CA ILE A 13 -64.38 -11.87 11.19
C ILE A 13 -63.14 -11.50 10.37
N SER A 14 -62.51 -10.38 10.73
CA SER A 14 -61.17 -10.03 10.27
C SER A 14 -60.17 -10.98 10.91
N SER A 15 -60.05 -12.19 10.36
CA SER A 15 -59.01 -13.13 10.74
C SER A 15 -57.65 -12.51 10.47
N CYS A 16 -56.93 -12.23 11.55
CA CYS A 16 -55.57 -11.73 11.53
C CYS A 16 -54.65 -12.77 10.86
N PHE A 17 -54.40 -12.60 9.56
CA PHE A 17 -53.35 -13.33 8.86
C PHE A 17 -52.00 -12.71 9.26
N SER A 18 -51.40 -13.29 10.29
CA SER A 18 -49.95 -13.28 10.42
C SER A 18 -49.37 -13.91 9.15
N GLU A 19 -48.53 -13.19 8.41
CA GLU A 19 -47.89 -13.70 7.19
C GLU A 19 -46.98 -14.88 7.53
N GLN A 20 -47.51 -16.09 7.36
CA GLN A 20 -46.72 -17.31 7.41
C GLN A 20 -45.85 -17.36 6.15
N ALA A 21 -44.54 -17.20 6.33
CA ALA A 21 -43.60 -17.20 5.22
C ALA A 21 -43.72 -18.49 4.38
N PRO A 22 -43.73 -18.40 3.04
CA PRO A 22 -44.30 -19.44 2.15
C PRO A 22 -43.45 -20.73 2.00
N TYR A 23 -42.35 -20.86 2.74
CA TYR A 23 -41.42 -22.00 2.66
C TYR A 23 -41.98 -23.30 3.24
N ALA A 24 -43.14 -23.29 3.90
CA ALA A 24 -43.71 -24.44 4.62
C ALA A 24 -43.89 -25.70 3.76
N SER A 25 -43.92 -25.57 2.43
CA SER A 25 -43.98 -26.70 1.48
C SER A 25 -42.64 -27.44 1.30
N PHE A 26 -41.50 -26.74 1.42
CA PHE A 26 -40.17 -27.28 1.08
C PHE A 26 -39.10 -27.14 2.18
N ALA A 27 -39.30 -26.28 3.18
CA ALA A 27 -38.44 -26.16 4.36
C ALA A 27 -38.92 -27.06 5.49
N LYS A 28 -38.05 -27.96 5.96
CA LYS A 28 -38.38 -29.04 6.89
C LYS A 28 -37.26 -29.21 7.92
N ASN A 29 -37.57 -29.80 9.08
CA ASN A 29 -36.53 -30.25 10.01
C ASN A 29 -35.79 -31.46 9.40
N ALA A 30 -34.46 -31.50 9.52
CA ALA A 30 -33.61 -32.62 9.10
C ALA A 30 -34.04 -33.98 9.69
N THR A 31 -34.73 -34.01 10.83
CA THR A 31 -35.32 -35.24 11.40
C THR A 31 -36.36 -35.91 10.48
N SER A 32 -36.92 -35.17 9.52
CA SER A 32 -37.83 -35.69 8.48
C SER A 32 -37.12 -36.11 7.19
N ALA A 33 -35.80 -35.90 7.09
CA ALA A 33 -35.01 -36.33 5.94
C ALA A 33 -34.86 -37.85 5.93
N PRO A 34 -34.98 -38.52 4.78
CA PRO A 34 -34.65 -39.93 4.68
C PRO A 34 -33.12 -40.13 4.84
N THR A 35 -32.69 -41.38 5.04
CA THR A 35 -31.27 -41.69 5.27
C THR A 35 -30.37 -41.37 4.07
N THR A 36 -30.91 -41.44 2.84
CA THR A 36 -30.16 -41.25 1.59
C THR A 36 -31.01 -40.58 0.53
N GLU A 37 -30.46 -39.57 -0.16
CA GLU A 37 -31.13 -38.83 -1.25
C GLU A 37 -30.18 -38.41 -2.38
N TYR A 38 -30.75 -37.95 -3.49
CA TYR A 38 -30.02 -37.49 -4.67
C TYR A 38 -30.53 -36.14 -5.20
N PHE A 39 -29.60 -35.25 -5.54
CA PHE A 39 -29.83 -33.88 -6.00
C PHE A 39 -28.81 -33.48 -7.08
N ASP A 40 -29.11 -32.47 -7.90
CA ASP A 40 -28.17 -31.94 -8.89
C ASP A 40 -27.15 -31.00 -8.24
N TYR A 41 -27.62 -30.20 -7.27
CA TYR A 41 -26.77 -29.34 -6.44
C TYR A 41 -27.07 -29.54 -4.96
N ILE A 42 -26.01 -29.55 -4.14
CA ILE A 42 -26.11 -29.56 -2.68
C ILE A 42 -25.41 -28.30 -2.16
N VAL A 43 -26.20 -27.34 -1.67
CA VAL A 43 -25.72 -26.09 -1.06
C VAL A 43 -25.62 -26.28 0.45
N ILE A 44 -24.43 -26.05 1.00
CA ILE A 44 -24.11 -26.19 2.42
C ILE A 44 -24.05 -24.81 3.06
N GLY A 45 -24.99 -24.49 3.94
CA GLY A 45 -25.17 -23.19 4.58
C GLY A 45 -26.30 -22.38 3.94
N GLY A 46 -27.41 -22.25 4.66
CA GLY A 46 -28.55 -21.39 4.33
C GLY A 46 -28.29 -19.93 4.68
N GLY A 47 -27.08 -19.45 4.40
CA GLY A 47 -26.64 -18.10 4.75
C GLY A 47 -26.99 -17.04 3.71
N THR A 48 -26.40 -15.85 3.89
CA THR A 48 -26.63 -14.65 3.09
C THR A 48 -26.47 -14.88 1.57
N ALA A 49 -25.46 -15.65 1.14
CA ALA A 49 -25.30 -16.05 -0.26
C ALA A 49 -26.08 -17.33 -0.61
N GLY A 50 -26.11 -18.30 0.33
CA GLY A 50 -26.66 -19.63 0.10
C GLY A 50 -28.16 -19.64 -0.23
N CYS A 51 -28.95 -18.76 0.38
CA CYS A 51 -30.38 -18.65 0.07
C CYS A 51 -30.63 -18.15 -1.36
N ALA A 52 -29.98 -17.03 -1.76
CA ALA A 52 -30.09 -16.47 -3.10
C ALA A 52 -29.58 -17.43 -4.19
N LEU A 53 -28.49 -18.16 -3.89
CA LEU A 53 -27.92 -19.19 -4.75
C LEU A 53 -28.89 -20.38 -4.91
N ALA A 54 -29.41 -20.93 -3.82
CA ALA A 54 -30.30 -22.09 -3.86
C ALA A 54 -31.63 -21.78 -4.56
N ALA A 55 -32.22 -20.61 -4.30
CA ALA A 55 -33.39 -20.12 -5.02
C ALA A 55 -33.13 -20.05 -6.53
N THR A 56 -32.03 -19.40 -6.94
CA THR A 56 -31.66 -19.27 -8.35
C THR A 56 -31.42 -20.63 -9.01
N LEU A 57 -30.62 -21.53 -8.41
CA LEU A 57 -30.33 -22.84 -8.98
C LEU A 57 -31.60 -23.71 -9.14
N SER A 58 -32.60 -23.51 -8.28
CA SER A 58 -33.87 -24.24 -8.37
C SER A 58 -34.67 -23.90 -9.63
N GLU A 59 -34.42 -22.77 -10.31
CA GLU A 59 -35.04 -22.46 -11.62
C GLU A 59 -34.83 -23.62 -12.62
N GLY A 60 -33.62 -24.19 -12.66
CA GLY A 60 -33.18 -25.14 -13.69
C GLY A 60 -32.70 -26.52 -13.21
N ALA A 61 -32.63 -26.79 -11.91
CA ALA A 61 -32.05 -28.04 -11.36
C ALA A 61 -32.67 -28.44 -10.01
N LYS A 62 -32.53 -29.70 -9.60
CA LYS A 62 -32.97 -30.16 -8.27
C LYS A 62 -31.93 -29.80 -7.20
N VAL A 63 -32.32 -29.00 -6.21
CA VAL A 63 -31.42 -28.37 -5.22
C VAL A 63 -31.74 -28.83 -3.81
N LEU A 64 -30.71 -29.22 -3.06
CA LEU A 64 -30.77 -29.36 -1.60
C LEU A 64 -30.04 -28.19 -0.94
N LEU A 65 -30.67 -27.55 0.05
CA LEU A 65 -30.05 -26.58 0.95
C LEU A 65 -30.00 -27.15 2.37
N LEU A 66 -28.81 -27.20 2.97
CA LEU A 66 -28.60 -27.68 4.34
C LEU A 66 -28.21 -26.51 5.24
N GLU A 67 -29.02 -26.22 6.26
CA GLU A 67 -28.74 -25.20 7.28
C GLU A 67 -28.68 -25.83 8.67
N ARG A 68 -27.63 -25.49 9.42
CA ARG A 68 -27.38 -26.03 10.78
C ARG A 68 -28.27 -25.38 11.86
N GLY A 69 -28.84 -24.21 11.59
CA GLY A 69 -29.79 -23.53 12.46
C GLY A 69 -31.27 -23.77 12.13
N GLY A 70 -32.14 -23.09 12.88
CA GLY A 70 -33.58 -23.04 12.66
C GLY A 70 -34.03 -21.93 11.71
N LEU A 71 -35.34 -21.63 11.73
CA LEU A 71 -35.91 -20.46 11.06
C LEU A 71 -35.64 -19.17 11.86
N PRO A 72 -35.53 -18.00 11.19
CA PRO A 72 -35.51 -16.70 11.88
C PRO A 72 -36.91 -16.28 12.36
N TYR A 73 -37.96 -16.71 11.67
CA TYR A 73 -39.35 -16.30 11.92
C TYR A 73 -39.93 -16.89 13.21
N GLY A 74 -40.83 -16.15 13.85
CA GLY A 74 -41.45 -16.52 15.14
C GLY A 74 -40.63 -16.11 16.37
N ASN A 75 -39.39 -15.66 16.20
CA ASN A 75 -38.58 -15.07 17.28
C ASN A 75 -38.48 -13.54 17.10
N PRO A 76 -39.20 -12.71 17.88
CA PRO A 76 -39.20 -11.26 17.72
C PRO A 76 -37.84 -10.61 18.03
N ASN A 77 -36.93 -11.28 18.76
CA ASN A 77 -35.57 -10.79 18.93
C ASN A 77 -34.79 -10.82 17.60
N ILE A 78 -35.10 -11.76 16.70
CA ILE A 78 -34.47 -11.87 15.38
C ILE A 78 -35.19 -10.97 14.38
N THR A 79 -36.52 -11.05 14.34
CA THR A 79 -37.33 -10.42 13.27
C THR A 79 -37.66 -8.94 13.46
N THR A 80 -37.27 -8.29 14.56
CA THR A 80 -37.57 -6.87 14.80
C THR A 80 -36.32 -6.03 15.03
N LEU A 81 -36.36 -4.76 14.64
CA LEU A 81 -35.29 -3.78 14.83
C LEU A 81 -34.87 -3.64 16.31
N ASN A 82 -35.85 -3.64 17.22
CA ASN A 82 -35.62 -3.58 18.67
C ASN A 82 -34.94 -4.85 19.24
N GLY A 83 -34.97 -5.95 18.49
CA GLY A 83 -34.42 -7.24 18.90
C GLY A 83 -32.89 -7.39 18.72
N PHE A 84 -32.26 -6.52 17.91
CA PHE A 84 -30.86 -6.63 17.49
C PHE A 84 -29.88 -6.94 18.65
N ALA A 85 -29.84 -6.08 19.68
CA ALA A 85 -28.94 -6.27 20.82
C ALA A 85 -29.26 -7.52 21.65
N ARG A 86 -30.55 -7.86 21.79
CA ARG A 86 -30.99 -9.04 22.55
C ARG A 86 -30.60 -10.35 21.86
N THR A 87 -30.65 -10.39 20.53
CA THR A 87 -30.20 -11.54 19.73
C THR A 87 -28.69 -11.77 19.81
N LEU A 88 -27.88 -10.70 19.89
CA LEU A 88 -26.44 -10.85 20.10
C LEU A 88 -26.11 -11.28 21.54
N ALA A 89 -26.91 -10.86 22.53
CA ALA A 89 -26.76 -11.24 23.94
C ALA A 89 -27.37 -12.61 24.33
N ASP A 90 -27.95 -13.34 23.38
CA ASP A 90 -28.47 -14.69 23.57
C ASP A 90 -27.34 -15.72 23.53
N THR A 91 -26.97 -16.22 24.71
CA THR A 91 -25.94 -17.25 24.90
C THR A 91 -26.52 -18.66 25.08
N SER A 92 -27.80 -18.87 24.73
CA SER A 92 -28.42 -20.20 24.79
C SER A 92 -27.73 -21.21 23.85
N PRO A 93 -27.70 -22.51 24.19
CA PRO A 93 -27.06 -23.53 23.36
C PRO A 93 -27.57 -23.60 21.91
N ASP A 94 -28.81 -23.15 21.67
CA ASP A 94 -29.49 -23.13 20.37
C ASP A 94 -29.64 -21.71 19.77
N SER A 95 -29.02 -20.70 20.39
CA SER A 95 -29.03 -19.31 19.91
C SER A 95 -28.68 -19.19 18.42
N ALA A 96 -29.41 -18.32 17.72
CA ALA A 96 -29.13 -17.96 16.33
C ALA A 96 -27.77 -17.24 16.18
N SER A 97 -27.23 -16.68 17.26
CA SER A 97 -25.94 -16.01 17.34
C SER A 97 -24.92 -16.87 18.11
N GLN A 98 -24.01 -17.53 17.41
CA GLN A 98 -22.92 -18.28 18.04
C GLN A 98 -21.74 -17.35 18.33
N LEU A 99 -21.55 -16.99 19.60
CA LEU A 99 -20.37 -16.26 20.08
C LEU A 99 -19.08 -17.06 19.80
N PHE A 100 -18.01 -16.34 19.44
CA PHE A 100 -16.62 -16.80 19.46
C PHE A 100 -15.71 -15.64 19.87
N VAL A 101 -14.48 -15.95 20.28
CA VAL A 101 -13.46 -14.93 20.58
C VAL A 101 -12.27 -15.19 19.66
N SER A 102 -11.80 -14.14 18.97
CA SER A 102 -10.56 -14.23 18.19
C SER A 102 -9.35 -14.37 19.12
N THR A 103 -8.24 -14.91 18.62
CA THR A 103 -6.98 -14.98 19.39
C THR A 103 -6.44 -13.60 19.77
N ASP A 104 -6.89 -12.55 19.06
CA ASP A 104 -6.61 -11.15 19.33
C ASP A 104 -7.33 -10.59 20.57
N GLY A 105 -8.19 -11.40 21.21
CA GLY A 105 -9.01 -11.05 22.37
C GLY A 105 -10.33 -10.34 22.03
N VAL A 106 -10.73 -10.26 20.76
CA VAL A 106 -11.95 -9.55 20.34
C VAL A 106 -13.13 -10.51 20.27
N PHE A 107 -14.22 -10.17 20.97
CA PHE A 107 -15.51 -10.88 20.93
C PHE A 107 -16.15 -10.76 19.54
N ASN A 108 -16.74 -11.83 19.04
CA ASN A 108 -17.27 -11.90 17.68
C ASN A 108 -18.42 -12.92 17.59
N HIS A 109 -19.27 -12.84 16.57
CA HIS A 109 -20.48 -13.66 16.45
C HIS A 109 -20.61 -14.23 15.04
N ARG A 110 -20.95 -15.52 14.91
CA ARG A 110 -21.33 -16.14 13.63
C ARG A 110 -22.76 -16.68 13.67
N ALA A 111 -23.47 -16.56 12.56
CA ALA A 111 -24.86 -17.01 12.48
C ALA A 111 -25.03 -18.54 12.52
N ARG A 112 -26.18 -18.95 13.04
CA ARG A 112 -26.68 -20.33 13.08
C ARG A 112 -28.21 -20.31 12.95
N VAL A 113 -28.67 -19.83 11.81
CA VAL A 113 -30.09 -19.63 11.46
C VAL A 113 -30.21 -19.47 9.95
N LEU A 114 -31.34 -19.87 9.36
CA LEU A 114 -31.64 -19.61 7.96
C LEU A 114 -31.64 -18.10 7.68
N GLY A 115 -31.06 -17.68 6.56
CA GLY A 115 -30.72 -16.30 6.24
C GLY A 115 -29.32 -15.87 6.73
N GLY A 116 -28.70 -16.64 7.64
CA GLY A 116 -27.35 -16.40 8.14
C GLY A 116 -27.17 -15.02 8.77
N GLY A 117 -26.07 -14.34 8.43
CA GLY A 117 -25.72 -13.04 9.03
C GLY A 117 -26.77 -11.95 8.81
N SER A 118 -27.59 -12.03 7.74
CA SER A 118 -28.68 -11.08 7.50
C SER A 118 -29.78 -11.13 8.57
N ALA A 119 -29.96 -12.27 9.25
CA ALA A 119 -30.89 -12.41 10.37
C ALA A 119 -30.38 -11.75 11.67
N LEU A 120 -29.07 -11.45 11.78
CA LEU A 120 -28.46 -10.94 13.01
C LEU A 120 -27.96 -9.49 12.92
N ASN A 121 -27.65 -9.00 11.72
CA ASN A 121 -26.90 -7.75 11.54
C ASN A 121 -27.69 -6.47 11.88
N ALA A 122 -27.02 -5.32 11.80
CA ALA A 122 -27.61 -3.99 12.01
C ALA A 122 -28.45 -3.47 10.81
N GLY A 123 -28.66 -4.28 9.77
CA GLY A 123 -29.60 -4.04 8.68
C GLY A 123 -29.19 -3.09 7.54
N PHE A 124 -28.14 -2.28 7.68
CA PHE A 124 -27.76 -1.33 6.62
C PHE A 124 -27.38 -2.01 5.29
N TYR A 125 -27.93 -1.49 4.19
CA TYR A 125 -27.85 -2.05 2.85
C TYR A 125 -27.17 -1.06 1.90
N THR A 126 -26.05 -1.49 1.29
CA THR A 126 -25.33 -0.73 0.28
C THR A 126 -24.68 -1.68 -0.72
N ARG A 127 -24.68 -1.29 -2.00
CA ARG A 127 -23.93 -1.96 -3.08
C ARG A 127 -22.43 -1.80 -2.85
N ALA A 128 -21.64 -2.68 -3.45
CA ALA A 128 -20.20 -2.47 -3.64
C ALA A 128 -19.94 -1.28 -4.58
N SER A 129 -18.76 -0.67 -4.52
CA SER A 129 -18.36 0.36 -5.50
C SER A 129 -18.11 -0.26 -6.89
N ALA A 130 -18.30 0.52 -7.95
CA ALA A 130 -17.99 0.11 -9.32
C ALA A 130 -16.55 -0.42 -9.46
N GLY A 131 -15.57 0.26 -8.83
CA GLY A 131 -14.17 -0.20 -8.81
C GLY A 131 -13.97 -1.54 -8.10
N TYR A 132 -14.79 -1.89 -7.10
CA TYR A 132 -14.77 -3.22 -6.50
C TYR A 132 -15.26 -4.27 -7.51
N VAL A 133 -16.40 -4.02 -8.17
CA VAL A 133 -17.01 -4.92 -9.17
C VAL A 133 -16.04 -5.18 -10.33
N GLU A 134 -15.41 -4.12 -10.86
CA GLU A 134 -14.35 -4.21 -11.87
C GLU A 134 -13.16 -5.04 -11.38
N SER A 135 -12.65 -4.78 -10.16
CA SER A 135 -11.49 -5.49 -9.62
C SER A 135 -11.75 -6.99 -9.38
N ALA A 136 -12.99 -7.36 -9.05
CA ALA A 136 -13.44 -8.74 -8.94
C ALA A 136 -13.52 -9.44 -10.31
N GLY A 137 -13.72 -8.67 -11.39
CA GLY A 137 -13.92 -9.16 -12.75
C GLY A 137 -15.31 -9.76 -12.94
N TRP A 138 -16.33 -9.19 -12.28
CA TRP A 138 -17.73 -9.56 -12.46
C TRP A 138 -18.36 -8.82 -13.64
N ASP A 139 -19.33 -9.43 -14.30
CA ASP A 139 -20.11 -8.77 -15.34
C ASP A 139 -21.03 -7.72 -14.72
N GLN A 140 -20.88 -6.45 -15.13
CA GLN A 140 -21.59 -5.32 -14.53
C GLN A 140 -23.10 -5.40 -14.74
N ALA A 141 -23.57 -5.92 -15.87
CA ALA A 141 -25.00 -6.00 -16.19
C ALA A 141 -25.68 -7.05 -15.31
N LEU A 142 -25.11 -8.25 -15.22
CA LEU A 142 -25.61 -9.32 -14.35
C LEU A 142 -25.47 -8.97 -12.86
N VAL A 143 -24.45 -8.21 -12.46
CA VAL A 143 -24.33 -7.66 -11.10
C VAL A 143 -25.48 -6.71 -10.77
N ASN A 144 -25.80 -5.79 -11.69
CA ASN A 144 -26.92 -4.85 -11.50
C ASN A 144 -28.27 -5.58 -11.42
N GLU A 145 -28.56 -6.51 -12.35
CA GLU A 145 -29.76 -7.36 -12.30
C GLU A 145 -29.83 -8.13 -10.97
N SER A 146 -28.69 -8.65 -10.50
CA SER A 146 -28.62 -9.41 -9.25
C SER A 146 -28.86 -8.55 -8.01
N TYR A 147 -28.40 -7.28 -8.00
CA TYR A 147 -28.76 -6.33 -6.94
C TYR A 147 -30.25 -6.00 -6.97
N GLU A 148 -30.81 -5.62 -8.12
CA GLU A 148 -32.23 -5.28 -8.26
C GLU A 148 -33.17 -6.45 -7.92
N TRP A 149 -32.74 -7.68 -8.18
CA TRP A 149 -33.45 -8.90 -7.76
C TRP A 149 -33.47 -9.08 -6.24
N VAL A 150 -32.39 -8.75 -5.54
CA VAL A 150 -32.34 -8.77 -4.06
C VAL A 150 -33.15 -7.60 -3.49
N GLU A 151 -32.90 -6.39 -3.99
CA GLU A 151 -33.45 -5.13 -3.46
C GLU A 151 -34.98 -5.13 -3.44
N ARG A 152 -35.62 -5.62 -4.51
CA ARG A 152 -37.08 -5.76 -4.62
C ARG A 152 -37.75 -6.58 -3.50
N LYS A 153 -36.99 -7.43 -2.79
CA LYS A 153 -37.54 -8.30 -1.74
C LYS A 153 -37.12 -7.91 -0.33
N VAL A 154 -35.91 -7.36 -0.15
CA VAL A 154 -35.32 -7.18 1.19
C VAL A 154 -34.72 -5.81 1.47
N ALA A 155 -34.78 -4.84 0.55
CA ALA A 155 -34.17 -3.51 0.75
C ALA A 155 -35.21 -2.39 0.71
N PHE A 156 -35.19 -1.54 1.74
CA PHE A 156 -36.11 -0.43 1.95
C PHE A 156 -35.34 0.88 2.19
N GLN A 157 -36.02 2.00 2.00
CA GLN A 157 -35.52 3.31 2.42
C GLN A 157 -35.86 3.53 3.91
N PRO A 158 -34.88 3.83 4.78
CA PRO A 158 -35.14 4.00 6.20
C PRO A 158 -35.86 5.33 6.51
N PRO A 159 -36.71 5.38 7.56
CA PRO A 159 -37.27 6.63 8.06
C PRO A 159 -36.18 7.46 8.77
N MET A 160 -35.90 8.65 8.24
CA MET A 160 -34.89 9.57 8.77
C MET A 160 -35.40 10.29 10.03
N LEU A 161 -35.12 9.71 11.19
CA LEU A 161 -35.49 10.27 12.50
C LEU A 161 -34.41 11.25 13.04
N ALA A 162 -34.61 11.76 14.25
CA ALA A 162 -33.91 12.93 14.79
C ALA A 162 -32.41 12.70 15.05
N TRP A 163 -32.03 11.54 15.58
CA TRP A 163 -30.64 11.14 15.82
C TRP A 163 -29.88 11.01 14.51
N GLN A 164 -30.37 10.18 13.58
CA GLN A 164 -29.72 9.94 12.29
C GLN A 164 -29.64 11.22 11.46
N SER A 165 -30.67 12.09 11.51
CA SER A 165 -30.61 13.42 10.89
C SER A 165 -29.51 14.31 11.48
N ALA A 166 -29.35 14.32 12.81
CA ALA A 166 -28.29 15.08 13.45
C ALA A 166 -26.88 14.51 13.16
N VAL A 167 -26.74 13.19 13.00
CA VAL A 167 -25.48 12.56 12.55
C VAL A 167 -25.17 12.98 11.11
N ARG A 168 -26.14 12.90 10.19
CA ARG A 168 -26.00 13.37 8.81
C ARG A 168 -25.53 14.82 8.77
N ASP A 169 -26.24 15.72 9.45
CA ASP A 169 -25.92 17.14 9.41
C ASP A 169 -24.59 17.45 10.12
N GLY A 170 -24.27 16.71 11.19
CA GLY A 170 -22.97 16.78 11.87
C GLY A 170 -21.80 16.26 11.03
N LEU A 171 -22.00 15.25 10.17
CA LEU A 171 -21.00 14.77 9.20
C LEU A 171 -20.71 15.79 8.11
N LEU A 172 -21.75 16.50 7.64
CA LEU A 172 -21.60 17.61 6.70
C LEU A 172 -20.86 18.79 7.35
N GLU A 173 -21.20 19.16 8.58
CA GLU A 173 -20.45 20.15 9.38
C GLU A 173 -19.00 19.72 9.63
N ALA A 174 -18.73 18.42 9.80
CA ALA A 174 -17.38 17.85 9.98
C ALA A 174 -16.57 17.72 8.68
N GLY A 175 -17.13 18.11 7.52
CA GLY A 175 -16.45 18.13 6.23
C GLY A 175 -16.55 16.84 5.40
N VAL A 176 -17.42 15.89 5.75
CA VAL A 176 -17.64 14.64 5.00
C VAL A 176 -18.62 14.88 3.85
N LEU A 177 -18.13 15.58 2.81
CA LEU A 177 -18.90 16.09 1.67
C LEU A 177 -18.67 15.25 0.40
N PRO A 178 -19.59 15.29 -0.59
CA PRO A 178 -20.88 15.99 -0.59
C PRO A 178 -22.00 15.16 0.11
N TYR A 179 -23.23 15.68 0.14
CA TYR A 179 -24.41 14.90 0.52
C TYR A 179 -25.05 14.26 -0.72
N HIS A 180 -25.22 12.93 -0.72
CA HIS A 180 -25.80 12.19 -1.85
C HIS A 180 -27.28 11.84 -1.70
N GLY A 181 -27.97 12.33 -0.66
CA GLY A 181 -29.35 11.93 -0.40
C GLY A 181 -29.45 10.46 0.02
N PHE A 182 -30.53 9.79 -0.42
CA PHE A 182 -30.70 8.34 -0.29
C PHE A 182 -30.14 7.63 -1.53
N THR A 183 -29.25 6.65 -1.33
CA THR A 183 -28.76 5.80 -2.41
C THR A 183 -28.17 4.48 -1.90
N TYR A 184 -28.37 3.40 -2.65
CA TYR A 184 -27.68 2.14 -2.41
C TYR A 184 -26.20 2.18 -2.84
N GLU A 185 -25.79 3.12 -3.69
CA GLU A 185 -24.42 3.19 -4.23
C GLU A 185 -23.38 3.59 -3.16
N HIS A 186 -22.20 2.96 -3.18
CA HIS A 186 -21.11 3.30 -2.27
C HIS A 186 -20.26 4.44 -2.85
N LEU A 187 -20.42 5.65 -2.28
CA LEU A 187 -19.86 6.90 -2.77
C LEU A 187 -19.20 7.67 -1.62
N TYR A 188 -18.03 8.29 -1.87
CA TYR A 188 -17.40 9.19 -0.89
C TYR A 188 -18.29 10.40 -0.57
N GLY A 189 -18.29 10.82 0.69
CA GLY A 189 -19.20 11.83 1.23
C GLY A 189 -20.23 11.24 2.20
N THR A 190 -21.28 12.01 2.51
CA THR A 190 -22.35 11.60 3.41
C THR A 190 -23.56 11.10 2.62
N LYS A 191 -24.15 9.99 3.03
CA LYS A 191 -25.41 9.48 2.44
C LYS A 191 -26.33 8.82 3.46
N VAL A 192 -27.59 8.66 3.06
CA VAL A 192 -28.52 7.69 3.65
C VAL A 192 -28.45 6.42 2.82
N GLY A 193 -28.17 5.29 3.47
CA GLY A 193 -28.17 3.96 2.82
C GLY A 193 -29.54 3.29 2.85
N GLY A 194 -29.61 2.09 2.30
CA GLY A 194 -30.75 1.20 2.48
C GLY A 194 -30.78 0.57 3.86
N THR A 195 -31.90 -0.07 4.17
CA THR A 195 -32.08 -0.93 5.35
C THR A 195 -32.82 -2.20 4.92
N ILE A 196 -32.61 -3.31 5.64
CA ILE A 196 -33.42 -4.53 5.49
C ILE A 196 -34.60 -4.58 6.46
N PHE A 197 -34.79 -3.52 7.26
CA PHE A 197 -35.99 -3.34 8.08
C PHE A 197 -37.02 -2.51 7.32
N ASP A 198 -38.26 -2.98 7.28
CA ASP A 198 -39.37 -2.23 6.68
C ASP A 198 -39.86 -1.06 7.57
N GLU A 199 -40.89 -0.36 7.12
CA GLU A 199 -41.50 0.78 7.83
C GLU A 199 -42.07 0.43 9.22
N ASN A 200 -42.40 -0.84 9.46
CA ASN A 200 -42.88 -1.34 10.75
C ASN A 200 -41.73 -1.86 11.64
N GLY A 201 -40.49 -1.83 11.13
CA GLY A 201 -39.31 -2.33 11.81
C GLY A 201 -39.16 -3.85 11.77
N TYR A 202 -39.89 -4.56 10.90
CA TYR A 202 -39.68 -5.99 10.67
C TYR A 202 -38.49 -6.22 9.74
N ARG A 203 -37.67 -7.22 10.08
CA ARG A 203 -36.46 -7.60 9.36
C ARG A 203 -36.78 -8.55 8.22
N HIS A 204 -36.41 -8.15 7.01
CA HIS A 204 -36.36 -9.02 5.83
C HIS A 204 -34.92 -9.53 5.67
N THR A 205 -34.75 -10.83 5.49
CA THR A 205 -33.46 -11.54 5.52
C THR A 205 -33.17 -12.18 4.17
N ALA A 206 -31.96 -12.72 3.99
CA ALA A 206 -31.66 -13.52 2.81
C ALA A 206 -32.55 -14.78 2.69
N ALA A 207 -33.18 -15.26 3.77
CA ALA A 207 -34.16 -16.34 3.69
C ALA A 207 -35.39 -15.93 2.88
N ASP A 208 -35.73 -14.64 2.84
CA ASP A 208 -36.87 -14.10 2.09
C ASP A 208 -36.65 -14.12 0.57
N LEU A 209 -35.41 -14.35 0.12
CA LEU A 209 -35.08 -14.62 -1.28
C LEU A 209 -35.44 -16.04 -1.71
N LEU A 210 -35.77 -16.96 -0.78
CA LEU A 210 -36.26 -18.30 -1.10
C LEU A 210 -37.69 -18.32 -1.64
N GLU A 211 -38.44 -17.21 -1.56
CA GLU A 211 -39.77 -17.12 -2.19
C GLU A 211 -39.68 -17.19 -3.73
N TYR A 212 -38.53 -16.82 -4.28
CA TYR A 212 -38.23 -16.93 -5.71
C TYR A 212 -37.83 -18.36 -6.15
N ALA A 213 -37.76 -19.33 -5.22
CA ALA A 213 -37.40 -20.70 -5.54
C ALA A 213 -38.55 -21.48 -6.20
N ASP A 214 -38.22 -22.46 -7.04
CA ASP A 214 -39.18 -23.45 -7.54
C ASP A 214 -39.47 -24.48 -6.43
N PRO A 215 -40.67 -24.49 -5.82
CA PRO A 215 -41.00 -25.35 -4.68
C PRO A 215 -41.02 -26.84 -5.04
N ALA A 216 -41.06 -27.21 -6.32
CA ALA A 216 -41.02 -28.60 -6.78
C ALA A 216 -39.58 -29.12 -6.95
N LYS A 217 -38.58 -28.24 -7.00
CA LYS A 217 -37.17 -28.59 -7.24
C LYS A 217 -36.24 -28.31 -6.07
N ILE A 218 -36.61 -27.42 -5.15
CA ILE A 218 -35.84 -27.13 -3.93
C ILE A 218 -36.27 -28.03 -2.75
N THR A 219 -35.33 -28.34 -1.86
CA THR A 219 -35.60 -28.89 -0.52
C THR A 219 -34.65 -28.22 0.45
N VAL A 220 -35.16 -27.77 1.60
CA VAL A 220 -34.36 -27.10 2.64
C VAL A 220 -34.48 -27.90 3.93
N TYR A 221 -33.36 -28.39 4.46
CA TYR A 221 -33.31 -29.01 5.79
C TYR A 221 -32.66 -28.07 6.81
N LEU A 222 -33.43 -27.79 7.86
CA LEU A 222 -33.06 -27.04 9.05
C LEU A 222 -32.52 -27.98 10.12
N TYR A 223 -31.67 -27.46 11.02
CA TYR A 223 -30.94 -28.25 12.02
C TYR A 223 -30.10 -29.38 11.38
N ALA A 224 -29.63 -29.17 10.16
CA ALA A 224 -28.83 -30.09 9.35
C ALA A 224 -27.33 -29.76 9.47
N THR A 225 -26.68 -30.25 10.53
CA THR A 225 -25.25 -29.99 10.75
C THR A 225 -24.40 -30.87 9.83
N VAL A 226 -23.83 -30.27 8.77
CA VAL A 226 -22.92 -30.96 7.84
C VAL A 226 -21.60 -31.28 8.52
N HIS A 227 -21.12 -32.52 8.36
CA HIS A 227 -19.93 -33.05 9.01
C HIS A 227 -18.78 -33.35 8.04
N LYS A 228 -19.07 -33.81 6.81
CA LYS A 228 -18.02 -34.15 5.83
C LYS A 228 -18.55 -34.16 4.39
N ILE A 229 -17.74 -33.65 3.45
CA ILE A 229 -17.89 -33.88 2.01
C ILE A 229 -17.06 -35.12 1.62
N PHE A 230 -17.63 -36.00 0.81
CA PHE A 230 -16.96 -37.19 0.30
C PHE A 230 -16.46 -37.00 -1.13
N PHE A 231 -15.26 -37.52 -1.38
CA PHE A 231 -14.54 -37.44 -2.64
C PHE A 231 -14.23 -38.83 -3.19
N ARG A 232 -14.29 -38.95 -4.51
CA ARG A 232 -13.76 -40.09 -5.26
C ARG A 232 -12.76 -39.57 -6.28
N LYS A 233 -11.83 -40.41 -6.73
CA LYS A 233 -10.98 -40.04 -7.88
C LYS A 233 -11.82 -40.09 -9.16
N ASP A 234 -11.62 -39.12 -10.05
CA ASP A 234 -12.12 -39.18 -11.43
C ASP A 234 -11.14 -39.95 -12.35
N GLU A 235 -11.41 -39.94 -13.65
CA GLU A 235 -10.61 -40.63 -14.66
C GLU A 235 -9.16 -40.10 -14.76
N GLN A 236 -8.94 -38.84 -14.39
CA GLN A 236 -7.63 -38.20 -14.38
C GLN A 236 -6.91 -38.38 -13.03
N GLY A 237 -7.61 -38.92 -12.02
CA GLY A 237 -7.10 -39.12 -10.67
C GLY A 237 -7.37 -37.96 -9.71
N ASP A 238 -8.00 -36.88 -10.19
CA ASP A 238 -8.36 -35.70 -9.40
C ASP A 238 -9.51 -36.03 -8.42
N PRO A 239 -9.55 -35.42 -7.22
CA PRO A 239 -10.67 -35.59 -6.30
C PRO A 239 -11.93 -34.90 -6.84
N ARG A 240 -13.01 -35.66 -7.02
CA ARG A 240 -14.35 -35.17 -7.34
C ARG A 240 -15.29 -35.36 -6.14
N ALA A 241 -15.93 -34.28 -5.70
CA ALA A 241 -17.00 -34.36 -4.70
C ALA A 241 -18.20 -35.13 -5.26
N TYR A 242 -18.83 -35.98 -4.44
CA TYR A 242 -19.99 -36.77 -4.88
C TYR A 242 -21.09 -36.96 -3.83
N ALA A 243 -20.81 -36.71 -2.55
CA ALA A 243 -21.81 -36.82 -1.48
C ALA A 243 -21.44 -35.96 -0.27
N VAL A 244 -22.45 -35.69 0.57
CA VAL A 244 -22.36 -34.89 1.79
C VAL A 244 -22.98 -35.68 2.94
N PHE A 245 -22.26 -35.81 4.06
CA PHE A 245 -22.78 -36.35 5.32
C PHE A 245 -23.17 -35.21 6.25
N TYR A 246 -24.40 -35.25 6.74
CA TYR A 246 -24.92 -34.38 7.78
C TYR A 246 -25.63 -35.18 8.88
N ARG A 247 -25.81 -34.54 10.03
CA ARG A 247 -26.69 -35.02 11.11
C ARG A 247 -27.87 -34.08 11.31
N ASP A 248 -28.99 -34.64 11.77
CA ASP A 248 -30.14 -33.88 12.26
C ASP A 248 -29.97 -33.50 13.75
N SER A 249 -30.99 -32.87 14.33
CA SER A 249 -31.04 -32.55 15.76
C SER A 249 -31.22 -33.77 16.68
N SER A 250 -31.52 -34.97 16.16
CA SER A 250 -31.53 -36.22 16.93
C SER A 250 -30.16 -36.91 16.97
N GLY A 251 -29.19 -36.42 16.20
CA GLY A 251 -27.89 -37.05 15.98
C GLY A 251 -27.92 -38.17 14.93
N SER A 252 -29.06 -38.42 14.29
CA SER A 252 -29.22 -39.37 13.19
C SER A 252 -28.38 -38.95 11.99
N ARG A 253 -27.96 -39.93 11.17
CA ARG A 253 -27.01 -39.74 10.06
C ARG A 253 -27.72 -39.82 8.71
N HIS A 254 -27.50 -38.80 7.89
CA HIS A 254 -28.08 -38.68 6.54
C HIS A 254 -26.97 -38.49 5.49
N LEU A 255 -27.23 -38.93 4.26
CA LEU A 255 -26.32 -38.84 3.13
C LEU A 255 -27.03 -38.24 1.90
N ALA A 256 -26.64 -37.04 1.49
CA ALA A 256 -27.07 -36.45 0.23
C ALA A 256 -26.01 -36.71 -0.85
N TYR A 257 -26.41 -37.29 -1.98
CA TYR A 257 -25.56 -37.60 -3.12
C TYR A 257 -25.82 -36.64 -4.29
N LEU A 258 -24.80 -36.41 -5.10
CA LEU A 258 -24.99 -35.79 -6.40
C LEU A 258 -25.56 -36.81 -7.40
N ASN A 259 -26.55 -36.37 -8.19
CA ASN A 259 -27.06 -37.07 -9.37
C ASN A 259 -25.94 -37.30 -10.40
N SER A 260 -26.18 -38.20 -11.36
CA SER A 260 -25.30 -38.37 -12.52
C SER A 260 -25.35 -37.13 -13.43
N GLY A 261 -24.23 -36.42 -13.55
CA GLY A 261 -24.07 -35.26 -14.43
C GLY A 261 -22.70 -34.61 -14.24
N ALA A 262 -22.08 -34.12 -15.31
CA ALA A 262 -20.79 -33.42 -15.21
C ALA A 262 -20.92 -32.11 -14.41
N GLU A 263 -22.02 -31.39 -14.65
CA GLU A 263 -22.38 -30.08 -14.07
C GLU A 263 -23.08 -30.15 -12.69
N ASN A 264 -23.15 -31.33 -12.09
CA ASN A 264 -23.70 -31.50 -10.73
C ASN A 264 -22.60 -31.25 -9.70
N GLU A 265 -22.85 -30.39 -8.70
CA GLU A 265 -21.82 -29.86 -7.80
C GLU A 265 -22.29 -29.71 -6.34
N VAL A 266 -21.36 -29.88 -5.40
CA VAL A 266 -21.52 -29.42 -4.01
C VAL A 266 -21.04 -27.96 -3.94
N ILE A 267 -21.78 -27.09 -3.24
CA ILE A 267 -21.41 -25.68 -3.09
C ILE A 267 -21.42 -25.31 -1.60
N LEU A 268 -20.30 -24.80 -1.11
CA LEU A 268 -20.16 -24.25 0.24
C LEU A 268 -20.58 -22.78 0.25
N SER A 269 -21.56 -22.46 1.08
CA SER A 269 -22.03 -21.09 1.40
C SER A 269 -22.14 -20.90 2.92
N ALA A 270 -21.30 -21.60 3.69
CA ALA A 270 -21.28 -21.63 5.16
C ALA A 270 -20.54 -20.43 5.80
N GLY A 271 -20.14 -19.45 5.00
CA GLY A 271 -19.56 -18.18 5.43
C GLY A 271 -18.06 -18.23 5.70
N ALA A 272 -17.49 -17.06 6.00
CA ALA A 272 -16.06 -16.83 6.22
C ALA A 272 -15.39 -17.80 7.21
N VAL A 273 -16.12 -18.27 8.23
CA VAL A 273 -15.63 -19.27 9.19
C VAL A 273 -16.02 -20.69 8.79
N GLY A 274 -17.29 -20.92 8.41
CA GLY A 274 -17.82 -22.26 8.18
C GLY A 274 -17.28 -22.94 6.91
N SER A 275 -17.13 -22.20 5.80
CA SER A 275 -16.66 -22.77 4.54
C SER A 275 -15.21 -23.30 4.60
N PRO A 276 -14.21 -22.53 5.08
CA PRO A 276 -12.87 -23.08 5.28
C PRO A 276 -12.82 -24.17 6.36
N GLN A 277 -13.65 -24.11 7.41
CA GLN A 277 -13.76 -25.18 8.42
C GLN A 277 -14.22 -26.49 7.76
N MET A 278 -15.26 -26.43 6.91
CA MET A 278 -15.79 -27.61 6.22
C MET A 278 -14.85 -28.19 5.16
N LEU A 279 -14.07 -27.35 4.46
CA LEU A 279 -12.99 -27.85 3.59
C LEU A 279 -11.96 -28.64 4.40
N MET A 280 -11.48 -28.09 5.52
CA MET A 280 -10.48 -28.75 6.37
C MET A 280 -11.03 -30.05 6.99
N LEU A 281 -12.23 -30.04 7.55
CA LEU A 281 -12.90 -31.27 8.08
C LEU A 281 -13.11 -32.34 7.00
N SER A 282 -13.22 -31.94 5.73
CA SER A 282 -13.36 -32.84 4.59
C SER A 282 -12.03 -33.28 3.98
N GLY A 283 -10.89 -32.82 4.49
CA GLY A 283 -9.54 -33.23 4.06
C GLY A 283 -8.88 -32.33 3.01
N ILE A 284 -9.39 -31.12 2.80
CA ILE A 284 -8.81 -30.11 1.90
C ILE A 284 -8.25 -28.95 2.76
N GLY A 285 -6.93 -28.84 2.83
CA GLY A 285 -6.28 -27.85 3.70
C GLY A 285 -4.78 -28.10 3.87
N SER A 286 -4.14 -27.42 4.83
CA SER A 286 -2.73 -27.67 5.17
C SER A 286 -2.54 -29.10 5.67
N ALA A 287 -1.76 -29.91 4.94
CA ALA A 287 -1.52 -31.30 5.27
C ALA A 287 -0.90 -31.50 6.68
N GLN A 288 -0.18 -30.52 7.20
CA GLN A 288 0.34 -30.54 8.57
C GLN A 288 -0.79 -30.46 9.61
N GLN A 289 -1.70 -29.48 9.45
CA GLN A 289 -2.83 -29.27 10.35
C GLN A 289 -3.81 -30.46 10.29
N LEU A 290 -4.14 -30.92 9.08
CA LEU A 290 -5.04 -32.07 8.88
C LEU A 290 -4.51 -33.33 9.56
N LYS A 291 -3.21 -33.63 9.42
CA LYS A 291 -2.56 -34.77 10.10
C LYS A 291 -2.58 -34.62 11.62
N ALA A 292 -2.37 -33.41 12.15
CA ALA A 292 -2.44 -33.14 13.59
C ALA A 292 -3.83 -33.47 14.20
N HIS A 293 -4.91 -33.31 13.42
CA HIS A 293 -6.27 -33.69 13.83
C HIS A 293 -6.69 -35.10 13.39
N ASN A 294 -5.78 -35.95 12.89
CA ASN A 294 -6.08 -37.27 12.33
C ASN A 294 -7.15 -37.23 11.21
N ILE A 295 -7.07 -36.21 10.35
CA ILE A 295 -7.90 -36.05 9.15
C ILE A 295 -7.10 -36.53 7.93
N GLU A 296 -7.72 -37.39 7.13
CA GLU A 296 -7.18 -37.83 5.84
C GLU A 296 -6.99 -36.65 4.89
N VAL A 297 -5.80 -36.52 4.31
CA VAL A 297 -5.49 -35.45 3.35
C VAL A 297 -5.95 -35.88 1.96
N ILE A 298 -7.08 -35.33 1.52
CA ILE A 298 -7.60 -35.48 0.15
C ILE A 298 -6.82 -34.55 -0.80
N LEU A 299 -6.57 -33.31 -0.36
CA LEU A 299 -5.76 -32.34 -1.10
C LEU A 299 -4.99 -31.45 -0.12
N ASN A 300 -3.67 -31.36 -0.31
CA ASN A 300 -2.85 -30.38 0.41
C ASN A 300 -3.04 -28.99 -0.21
N GLN A 301 -3.96 -28.21 0.35
CA GLN A 301 -4.25 -26.84 -0.06
C GLN A 301 -3.96 -25.89 1.11
N PRO A 302 -2.70 -25.49 1.34
CA PRO A 302 -2.30 -24.75 2.54
C PRO A 302 -2.92 -23.35 2.66
N MET A 303 -3.53 -22.84 1.59
CA MET A 303 -4.23 -21.55 1.60
C MET A 303 -5.63 -21.59 2.21
N VAL A 304 -6.21 -22.78 2.48
CA VAL A 304 -7.49 -22.86 3.21
C VAL A 304 -7.32 -22.36 4.63
N GLY A 305 -8.21 -21.45 5.05
CA GLY A 305 -8.11 -20.76 6.33
C GLY A 305 -7.10 -19.61 6.37
N GLN A 306 -6.40 -19.30 5.27
CA GLN A 306 -5.43 -18.19 5.23
C GLN A 306 -6.05 -16.89 4.71
N GLY A 307 -5.50 -15.75 5.15
CA GLY A 307 -5.99 -14.43 4.76
C GLY A 307 -7.34 -14.09 5.40
N MET A 308 -7.57 -14.55 6.63
CA MET A 308 -8.73 -14.12 7.42
C MET A 308 -8.57 -12.65 7.77
N SER A 309 -9.58 -11.83 7.52
CA SER A 309 -9.55 -10.40 7.83
C SER A 309 -10.87 -10.00 8.48
N ASP A 310 -10.84 -9.08 9.43
CA ASP A 310 -12.02 -8.45 10.00
C ASP A 310 -11.77 -6.96 10.10
N ASN A 311 -12.73 -6.16 9.64
CA ASN A 311 -12.60 -4.71 9.63
C ASN A 311 -12.62 -4.21 11.08
N PRO A 312 -11.55 -3.52 11.56
CA PRO A 312 -11.58 -2.89 12.87
C PRO A 312 -12.74 -1.91 12.98
N MET A 313 -13.37 -1.89 14.15
CA MET A 313 -14.30 -0.85 14.56
C MET A 313 -13.89 -0.29 15.91
N ASN A 314 -13.92 1.04 16.02
CA ASN A 314 -13.86 1.75 17.29
C ASN A 314 -15.08 2.68 17.42
N ALA A 315 -15.53 2.90 18.65
CA ALA A 315 -16.82 3.52 18.92
C ALA A 315 -16.78 4.48 20.11
N VAL A 316 -17.69 5.46 20.10
CA VAL A 316 -17.89 6.41 21.20
C VAL A 316 -19.35 6.39 21.60
N LEU A 317 -19.62 6.00 22.85
CA LEU A 317 -20.93 6.08 23.49
C LEU A 317 -21.21 7.52 23.91
N ILE A 318 -22.42 8.00 23.62
CA ILE A 318 -22.85 9.37 23.87
C ILE A 318 -24.16 9.34 24.67
N PRO A 319 -24.09 9.55 26.00
CA PRO A 319 -25.27 9.76 26.84
C PRO A 319 -26.02 11.02 26.42
N SER A 320 -27.33 10.89 26.19
CA SER A 320 -28.17 11.97 25.69
C SER A 320 -28.99 12.62 26.81
N PRO A 321 -29.06 13.97 26.88
CA PRO A 321 -29.97 14.69 27.78
C PRO A 321 -31.43 14.70 27.31
N ARG A 322 -31.73 14.00 26.20
CA ARG A 322 -33.06 13.91 25.57
C ARG A 322 -33.36 12.47 25.15
N PRO A 323 -34.65 12.06 25.11
CA PRO A 323 -35.05 10.82 24.46
C PRO A 323 -34.45 10.69 23.06
N VAL A 324 -33.77 9.57 22.84
CA VAL A 324 -33.31 9.12 21.53
C VAL A 324 -34.20 7.97 21.08
N GLU A 325 -34.65 8.02 19.84
CA GLU A 325 -35.33 6.90 19.20
C GLU A 325 -34.41 5.67 19.10
N VAL A 326 -34.99 4.49 18.94
CA VAL A 326 -34.20 3.32 18.52
C VAL A 326 -33.92 3.47 17.03
N SER A 327 -32.64 3.59 16.67
CA SER A 327 -32.18 3.59 15.28
C SER A 327 -30.94 2.71 15.15
N LEU A 328 -30.90 1.87 14.13
CA LEU A 328 -29.69 1.18 13.69
C LEU A 328 -29.02 2.02 12.59
N ILE A 329 -28.00 1.48 11.93
CA ILE A 329 -27.23 2.22 10.94
C ILE A 329 -28.14 2.59 9.75
N GLN A 330 -28.25 3.88 9.45
CA GLN A 330 -29.02 4.45 8.33
C GLN A 330 -28.21 5.49 7.55
N VAL A 331 -27.46 6.32 8.28
CA VAL A 331 -26.52 7.31 7.74
C VAL A 331 -25.10 6.78 7.80
N VAL A 332 -24.32 7.08 6.75
CA VAL A 332 -22.87 6.88 6.74
C VAL A 332 -22.14 8.10 6.16
N GLY A 333 -21.01 8.44 6.77
CA GLY A 333 -19.99 9.30 6.17
C GLY A 333 -18.81 8.45 5.66
N ILE A 334 -18.61 8.40 4.36
CA ILE A 334 -17.56 7.61 3.70
C ILE A 334 -16.39 8.56 3.38
N THR A 335 -15.29 8.46 4.14
CA THR A 335 -14.15 9.40 4.01
C THR A 335 -13.15 8.99 2.92
N HIS A 336 -12.41 9.96 2.39
CA HIS A 336 -11.37 9.75 1.38
C HIS A 336 -10.09 9.05 1.88
N PHE A 337 -10.00 8.76 3.18
CA PHE A 337 -8.94 7.94 3.78
C PHE A 337 -9.44 6.53 4.11
N ASP A 338 -10.67 6.19 3.72
CA ASP A 338 -11.32 4.89 3.89
C ASP A 338 -11.54 4.46 5.36
N SER A 339 -12.02 5.39 6.18
CA SER A 339 -12.80 5.07 7.39
C SER A 339 -14.26 5.47 7.17
N TYR A 340 -15.20 4.64 7.61
CA TYR A 340 -16.63 4.88 7.43
C TYR A 340 -17.29 5.18 8.76
N ILE A 341 -17.90 6.36 8.89
CA ILE A 341 -18.51 6.83 10.12
C ILE A 341 -20.00 6.52 10.10
N GLU A 342 -20.43 5.68 11.03
CA GLU A 342 -21.79 5.17 11.16
C GLU A 342 -22.35 5.52 12.57
N ALA A 343 -23.66 5.41 12.76
CA ALA A 343 -24.26 5.64 14.08
C ALA A 343 -25.52 4.81 14.35
N ALA A 344 -25.75 4.52 15.63
CA ALA A 344 -26.96 3.88 16.16
C ALA A 344 -27.43 4.59 17.44
N SER A 345 -28.67 4.39 17.85
CA SER A 345 -29.26 4.96 19.06
C SER A 345 -30.33 4.06 19.67
N GLY A 346 -30.63 4.29 20.96
CA GLY A 346 -31.84 3.76 21.59
C GLY A 346 -31.76 3.73 23.11
N SER A 347 -32.73 3.05 23.73
CA SER A 347 -32.55 2.56 25.09
C SER A 347 -31.58 1.39 25.06
N LEU A 348 -30.29 1.67 25.27
CA LEU A 348 -29.28 0.64 25.46
C LEU A 348 -29.55 -0.02 26.82
N GLU A 349 -30.38 -1.08 26.81
CA GLU A 349 -30.59 -1.94 27.98
C GLU A 349 -29.22 -2.37 28.50
N LEU A 350 -28.82 -1.94 29.70
CA LEU A 350 -27.50 -2.25 30.25
C LEU A 350 -27.23 -3.76 30.30
N ALA A 351 -28.26 -4.60 30.18
CA ALA A 351 -28.20 -6.03 29.95
C ALA A 351 -27.11 -6.50 28.95
N TRP A 352 -26.85 -5.81 27.84
CA TRP A 352 -25.79 -6.24 26.91
C TRP A 352 -24.38 -5.99 27.48
N MET A 353 -24.14 -4.84 28.12
CA MET A 353 -22.88 -4.53 28.81
C MET A 353 -22.68 -5.37 30.08
N GLN A 354 -23.75 -5.57 30.84
CA GLN A 354 -23.79 -6.40 32.06
C GLN A 354 -23.57 -7.88 31.74
N ARG A 355 -24.09 -8.39 30.61
CA ARG A 355 -23.82 -9.77 30.16
C ARG A 355 -22.44 -9.94 29.54
N MET A 356 -21.92 -8.96 28.80
CA MET A 356 -20.50 -8.97 28.38
C MET A 356 -19.57 -9.04 29.60
N ALA A 357 -19.89 -8.34 30.69
CA ALA A 357 -19.19 -8.47 31.97
C ALA A 357 -19.37 -9.85 32.63
N ALA A 358 -20.56 -10.46 32.56
CA ALA A 358 -20.81 -11.80 33.10
C ALA A 358 -20.13 -12.92 32.29
N ASP A 359 -20.09 -12.81 30.96
CA ASP A 359 -19.35 -13.73 30.09
C ASP A 359 -17.83 -13.54 30.25
N PHE A 360 -17.36 -12.32 30.51
CA PHE A 360 -16.00 -12.03 30.94
C PHE A 360 -15.67 -12.75 32.26
N GLU A 361 -16.51 -12.66 33.29
CA GLU A 361 -16.33 -13.41 34.55
C GLU A 361 -16.35 -14.94 34.34
N ARG A 362 -17.23 -15.43 33.47
CA ARG A 362 -17.35 -16.87 33.15
C ARG A 362 -16.15 -17.42 32.41
N LEU A 363 -15.59 -16.66 31.45
CA LEU A 363 -14.35 -16.98 30.74
C LEU A 363 -13.12 -16.82 31.65
N ALA A 364 -13.10 -15.80 32.51
CA ALA A 364 -12.05 -15.61 33.50
C ALA A 364 -11.99 -16.78 34.50
N ASN A 365 -13.12 -17.40 34.86
CA ASN A 365 -13.13 -18.59 35.73
C ASN A 365 -12.62 -19.88 35.06
N LEU A 366 -12.48 -19.93 33.73
CA LEU A 366 -11.85 -21.06 33.01
C LEU A 366 -10.32 -20.89 32.88
N SER A 367 -9.79 -19.70 33.15
CA SER A 367 -8.37 -19.37 33.16
C SER A 367 -7.94 -19.11 34.60
N SER A 368 -7.01 -19.89 35.16
CA SER A 368 -6.69 -19.92 36.60
C SER A 368 -5.92 -18.69 37.16
N LYS A 369 -6.25 -17.47 36.71
CA LYS A 369 -5.77 -16.19 37.23
C LYS A 369 -6.94 -15.22 37.41
N ALA A 370 -7.46 -15.15 38.63
CA ALA A 370 -8.49 -14.18 39.00
C ALA A 370 -7.93 -12.75 39.02
N MET A 371 -8.51 -11.87 38.19
CA MET A 371 -8.31 -10.43 38.26
C MET A 371 -9.65 -9.78 38.65
N LYS A 372 -9.73 -9.24 39.87
CA LYS A 372 -10.97 -8.64 40.39
C LYS A 372 -11.27 -7.30 39.70
N MET A 373 -12.54 -7.08 39.37
CA MET A 373 -13.05 -5.82 38.83
C MET A 373 -12.81 -4.64 39.79
N PRO A 374 -12.47 -3.44 39.30
CA PRO A 374 -12.44 -2.22 40.11
C PRO A 374 -13.85 -1.76 40.48
N THR A 375 -14.07 -1.45 41.75
CA THR A 375 -15.39 -1.13 42.35
C THR A 375 -16.04 0.19 41.89
N ASN A 376 -15.47 0.88 40.89
CA ASN A 376 -15.81 2.28 40.57
C ASN A 376 -16.88 2.45 39.47
N ILE A 377 -17.37 1.37 38.86
CA ILE A 377 -18.39 1.45 37.79
C ILE A 377 -19.73 1.97 38.33
N THR A 378 -20.08 1.64 39.58
CA THR A 378 -21.34 2.06 40.21
C THR A 378 -21.43 3.58 40.42
N THR A 379 -20.30 4.24 40.69
CA THR A 379 -20.26 5.63 41.17
C THR A 379 -20.51 6.69 40.09
N LEU A 380 -20.30 6.35 38.82
CA LEU A 380 -20.57 7.24 37.67
C LEU A 380 -22.05 7.28 37.28
N ILE A 381 -22.84 6.27 37.68
CA ILE A 381 -24.27 6.17 37.39
C ILE A 381 -25.13 6.76 38.52
N THR A 382 -24.63 6.81 39.76
CA THR A 382 -25.42 7.23 40.93
C THR A 382 -25.39 8.73 41.25
N ASN A 383 -24.50 9.52 40.66
CA ASN A 383 -24.25 10.91 41.08
C ASN A 383 -25.11 11.99 40.37
N THR A 384 -26.28 11.65 39.84
CA THR A 384 -27.19 12.61 39.17
C THR A 384 -28.52 12.86 39.89
N THR A 385 -28.69 12.40 41.14
CA THR A 385 -29.86 12.74 41.98
C THR A 385 -29.44 13.21 43.37
N THR A 386 -29.21 14.51 43.52
CA THR A 386 -29.17 15.19 44.83
C THR A 386 -30.51 15.88 45.10
N GLU A 387 -31.29 15.37 46.04
CA GLU A 387 -31.54 16.05 47.33
C GLU A 387 -32.52 15.26 48.22
N GLY A 388 -32.20 15.15 49.51
CA GLY A 388 -33.18 14.87 50.58
C GLY A 388 -33.64 13.42 50.79
N GLY A 389 -33.05 12.72 51.76
CA GLY A 389 -33.79 11.75 52.59
C GLY A 389 -33.31 10.29 52.60
N LYS A 390 -32.68 9.90 53.71
CA LYS A 390 -32.62 8.55 54.32
C LYS A 390 -32.82 7.34 53.38
N MET A 391 -31.73 6.78 52.87
CA MET A 391 -31.75 5.55 52.08
C MET A 391 -31.81 4.30 52.98
N ASN A 392 -32.91 3.55 52.90
CA ASN A 392 -33.01 2.21 53.49
C ASN A 392 -32.20 1.20 52.65
N VAL A 393 -31.52 0.27 53.31
CA VAL A 393 -30.75 -0.80 52.67
C VAL A 393 -31.67 -1.95 52.27
N ALA A 394 -32.19 -1.93 51.03
CA ALA A 394 -32.81 -3.11 50.39
C ALA A 394 -32.98 -2.94 48.86
N SER A 395 -32.08 -3.54 48.08
CA SER A 395 -32.21 -4.02 46.67
C SER A 395 -30.96 -3.68 45.84
N PRO A 396 -30.30 -4.66 45.19
CA PRO A 396 -29.21 -4.41 44.24
C PRO A 396 -29.70 -4.13 42.80
N TYR A 397 -31.02 -4.09 42.57
CA TYR A 397 -31.60 -3.84 41.25
C TYR A 397 -32.03 -2.37 41.12
N ILE A 398 -31.23 -1.57 40.42
CA ILE A 398 -31.66 -0.27 39.88
C ILE A 398 -31.69 -0.38 38.36
N GLU A 399 -32.89 -0.46 37.80
CA GLU A 399 -33.15 -0.38 36.36
C GLU A 399 -32.95 1.07 35.86
N ALA A 400 -31.70 1.48 35.67
CA ALA A 400 -31.38 2.76 35.03
C ALA A 400 -31.20 2.56 33.51
N SER A 401 -32.27 2.75 32.72
CA SER A 401 -32.17 2.77 31.25
C SER A 401 -31.49 4.06 30.77
N VAL A 402 -30.21 3.99 30.45
CA VAL A 402 -29.48 5.15 29.92
C VAL A 402 -29.85 5.35 28.45
N GLN A 403 -30.54 6.46 28.16
CA GLN A 403 -30.80 6.92 26.80
C GLN A 403 -29.49 7.42 26.19
N ALA A 404 -28.99 6.70 25.20
CA ALA A 404 -27.71 6.99 24.57
C ALA A 404 -27.70 6.52 23.12
N GLY A 405 -26.76 7.05 22.36
CA GLY A 405 -26.40 6.47 21.08
C GLY A 405 -24.90 6.33 20.93
N ILE A 406 -24.51 5.69 19.86
CA ILE A 406 -23.12 5.34 19.54
C ILE A 406 -22.84 5.93 18.17
N ILE A 407 -21.72 6.64 18.05
CA ILE A 407 -21.10 6.90 16.76
C ILE A 407 -19.87 6.01 16.70
N LEU A 408 -19.69 5.30 15.59
CA LEU A 408 -18.63 4.34 15.37
C LEU A 408 -17.93 4.59 14.05
N GLU A 409 -16.67 4.17 13.97
CA GLU A 409 -15.90 4.17 12.73
C GLU A 409 -15.60 2.72 12.33
N LYS A 410 -15.62 2.43 11.03
CA LYS A 410 -15.15 1.18 10.43
C LYS A 410 -13.94 1.48 9.54
N VAL A 411 -12.82 0.85 9.83
CA VAL A 411 -11.64 0.87 8.95
C VAL A 411 -11.85 -0.02 7.73
N ALA A 412 -11.70 0.54 6.52
CA ALA A 412 -11.82 -0.20 5.26
C ALA A 412 -10.56 -1.02 4.92
N GLY A 413 -10.70 -1.97 3.99
CA GLY A 413 -9.76 -3.08 3.80
C GLY A 413 -10.21 -4.25 4.67
N PRO A 414 -9.50 -4.61 5.77
CA PRO A 414 -8.26 -3.99 6.27
C PRO A 414 -7.00 -4.49 5.55
N PHE A 415 -5.84 -3.89 5.83
CA PHE A 415 -4.54 -4.45 5.41
C PHE A 415 -4.05 -5.59 6.32
N SER A 416 -4.42 -5.53 7.60
CA SER A 416 -4.17 -6.58 8.58
C SER A 416 -4.91 -7.86 8.19
N THR A 417 -4.16 -8.96 8.09
CA THR A 417 -4.73 -10.29 7.85
C THR A 417 -4.13 -11.30 8.81
N GLY A 418 -4.88 -12.35 9.11
CA GLY A 418 -4.45 -13.53 9.85
C GLY A 418 -4.96 -14.82 9.20
N TYR A 419 -5.34 -15.76 10.04
CA TYR A 419 -5.56 -17.15 9.65
C TYR A 419 -6.55 -17.86 10.58
N MET A 420 -6.98 -19.05 10.17
CA MET A 420 -7.88 -19.92 10.90
C MET A 420 -7.35 -21.34 10.98
N GLU A 421 -7.55 -21.98 12.13
CA GLU A 421 -7.15 -23.36 12.41
C GLU A 421 -8.30 -24.13 13.08
N LEU A 422 -8.39 -25.43 12.80
CA LEU A 422 -9.29 -26.31 13.54
C LEU A 422 -8.87 -26.38 15.02
N GLN A 423 -9.85 -26.46 15.92
CA GLN A 423 -9.63 -26.82 17.33
C GLN A 423 -10.02 -28.28 17.58
N SER A 424 -11.14 -28.71 16.98
CA SER A 424 -11.66 -30.07 17.08
C SER A 424 -12.06 -30.60 15.70
N ARG A 425 -12.65 -31.81 15.69
CA ARG A 425 -13.26 -32.43 14.50
C ARG A 425 -14.77 -32.24 14.45
N ASP A 426 -15.36 -31.56 15.43
CA ASP A 426 -16.80 -31.29 15.48
C ASP A 426 -17.09 -30.01 14.66
N PRO A 427 -17.97 -30.06 13.64
CA PRO A 427 -18.37 -28.86 12.89
C PRO A 427 -19.17 -27.84 13.73
N SER A 428 -19.69 -28.25 14.88
CA SER A 428 -20.44 -27.39 15.82
C SER A 428 -19.52 -26.42 16.56
N ASP A 429 -18.29 -26.85 16.85
CA ASP A 429 -17.27 -26.06 17.53
C ASP A 429 -16.81 -24.88 16.67
N ASN A 430 -16.36 -23.81 17.34
CA ASN A 430 -15.70 -22.69 16.68
C ASN A 430 -14.23 -23.05 16.41
N PRO A 431 -13.72 -22.83 15.19
CA PRO A 431 -12.29 -22.90 14.92
C PRO A 431 -11.56 -21.73 15.62
N ARG A 432 -10.24 -21.83 15.74
CA ARG A 432 -9.38 -20.73 16.23
C ARG A 432 -9.18 -19.74 15.10
N VAL A 433 -9.53 -18.47 15.31
CA VAL A 433 -9.44 -17.41 14.29
C VAL A 433 -8.55 -16.28 14.81
N THR A 434 -7.59 -15.88 13.98
CA THR A 434 -6.67 -14.75 14.20
C THR A 434 -6.93 -13.72 13.10
N PHE A 435 -7.15 -12.46 13.46
CA PHE A 435 -7.32 -11.35 12.50
C PHE A 435 -6.13 -10.39 12.46
N ASN A 436 -5.33 -10.33 13.54
CA ASN A 436 -4.20 -9.42 13.71
C ASN A 436 -4.61 -7.93 13.66
N TYR A 437 -5.70 -7.53 14.33
CA TYR A 437 -6.17 -6.14 14.35
C TYR A 437 -5.05 -5.13 14.61
N PHE A 438 -4.94 -4.12 13.74
CA PHE A 438 -3.94 -3.04 13.80
C PHE A 438 -2.47 -3.52 13.76
N LYS A 439 -2.20 -4.73 13.27
CA LYS A 439 -0.83 -5.18 12.96
C LYS A 439 -0.24 -4.43 11.78
N ASP A 440 -1.07 -4.05 10.81
CA ASP A 440 -0.71 -3.08 9.80
C ASP A 440 -1.04 -1.66 10.31
N PRO A 441 -0.07 -0.73 10.33
CA PRO A 441 -0.26 0.60 10.90
C PRO A 441 -1.23 1.48 10.12
N ARG A 442 -1.48 1.18 8.84
CA ARG A 442 -2.42 1.94 8.02
C ARG A 442 -3.85 1.76 8.51
N ASP A 443 -4.16 0.58 9.05
CA ASP A 443 -5.45 0.34 9.69
C ASP A 443 -5.57 1.16 10.98
N LEU A 444 -4.49 1.25 11.77
CA LEU A 444 -4.46 2.01 13.01
C LEU A 444 -4.65 3.51 12.77
N GLN A 445 -3.93 4.06 11.80
CA GLN A 445 -4.06 5.46 11.41
C GLN A 445 -5.47 5.80 10.92
N ARG A 446 -6.09 4.94 10.10
CA ARG A 446 -7.48 5.12 9.67
C ARG A 446 -8.46 5.18 10.84
N CYS A 447 -8.25 4.36 11.88
CA CYS A 447 -9.06 4.44 13.11
C CYS A 447 -8.89 5.80 13.82
N VAL A 448 -7.65 6.29 13.95
CA VAL A 448 -7.36 7.60 14.56
C VAL A 448 -8.04 8.74 13.78
N GLU A 449 -7.86 8.78 12.46
CA GLU A 449 -8.50 9.78 11.58
C GLU A 449 -10.04 9.67 11.60
N GLY A 450 -10.58 8.46 11.77
CA GLY A 450 -12.01 8.21 11.99
C GLY A 450 -12.52 8.78 13.31
N LEU A 451 -11.82 8.54 14.41
CA LEU A 451 -12.15 9.07 15.75
C LEU A 451 -12.07 10.60 15.82
N GLU A 452 -11.20 11.23 15.02
CA GLU A 452 -11.19 12.68 14.84
C GLU A 452 -12.48 13.20 14.16
N ILE A 453 -12.95 12.53 13.10
CA ILE A 453 -14.24 12.88 12.48
C ILE A 453 -15.36 12.71 13.49
N ILE A 454 -15.40 11.60 14.25
CA ILE A 454 -16.40 11.38 15.31
C ILE A 454 -16.37 12.53 16.33
N SER A 455 -15.17 12.95 16.75
CA SER A 455 -15.01 14.10 17.66
C SER A 455 -15.60 15.39 17.07
N ARG A 456 -15.38 15.66 15.77
CA ARG A 456 -15.97 16.81 15.07
C ARG A 456 -17.50 16.70 14.96
N VAL A 457 -18.04 15.52 14.64
CA VAL A 457 -19.50 15.27 14.57
C VAL A 457 -20.17 15.50 15.92
N ILE A 458 -19.59 14.99 17.02
CA ILE A 458 -20.09 15.19 18.39
C ILE A 458 -20.10 16.69 18.76
N GLN A 459 -19.06 17.42 18.36
CA GLN A 459 -18.93 18.85 18.68
C GLN A 459 -19.85 19.75 17.84
N SER A 460 -20.33 19.29 16.67
CA SER A 460 -21.15 20.02 15.71
C SER A 460 -22.41 20.70 16.29
N ARG A 461 -22.87 21.76 15.63
CA ARG A 461 -24.08 22.49 16.02
C ARG A 461 -25.32 21.63 15.88
N SER A 462 -25.43 20.87 14.80
CA SER A 462 -26.58 19.98 14.56
C SER A 462 -26.70 18.87 15.61
N PHE A 463 -25.57 18.33 16.09
CA PHE A 463 -25.55 17.27 17.09
C PHE A 463 -25.68 17.76 18.55
N SER A 464 -25.49 19.05 18.81
CA SER A 464 -25.49 19.67 20.16
C SER A 464 -26.68 19.31 21.05
N ARG A 465 -27.86 19.02 20.48
CA ARG A 465 -29.09 18.66 21.24
C ARG A 465 -29.03 17.28 21.92
N PHE A 466 -28.11 16.42 21.50
CA PHE A 466 -27.97 15.02 21.93
C PHE A 466 -26.76 14.79 22.85
N ARG A 467 -26.04 15.84 23.25
CA ARG A 467 -24.95 15.78 24.23
C ARG A 467 -25.13 16.79 25.34
N TYR A 468 -24.52 16.53 26.49
CA TYR A 468 -24.46 17.51 27.57
C TYR A 468 -23.54 18.69 27.19
N PRO A 469 -23.91 19.96 27.49
CA PRO A 469 -23.18 21.13 27.02
C PRO A 469 -21.70 21.21 27.45
N LEU A 470 -21.36 20.63 28.61
CA LEU A 470 -20.02 20.68 29.21
C LEU A 470 -19.17 19.42 28.97
N THR A 471 -19.70 18.41 28.28
CA THR A 471 -18.97 17.16 28.05
C THR A 471 -18.08 17.27 26.80
N SER A 472 -16.77 17.08 26.99
CA SER A 472 -15.80 17.04 25.88
C SER A 472 -15.83 15.68 25.17
N SER A 473 -15.46 15.65 23.88
CA SER A 473 -15.28 14.39 23.14
C SER A 473 -14.21 13.50 23.77
N GLN A 474 -13.10 14.08 24.27
CA GLN A 474 -12.05 13.35 24.98
C GLN A 474 -12.59 12.63 26.24
N SER A 475 -13.52 13.26 26.97
CA SER A 475 -14.15 12.66 28.15
C SER A 475 -15.01 11.44 27.78
N LEU A 476 -15.73 11.49 26.64
CA LEU A 476 -16.53 10.37 26.14
C LEU A 476 -15.63 9.22 25.65
N ILE A 477 -14.55 9.54 24.93
CA ILE A 477 -13.53 8.58 24.48
C ILE A 477 -12.92 7.89 25.71
N ALA A 478 -12.41 8.65 26.68
CA ALA A 478 -11.84 8.08 27.90
C ALA A 478 -12.83 7.20 28.69
N ALA A 479 -14.14 7.52 28.68
CA ALA A 479 -15.16 6.71 29.34
C ALA A 479 -15.30 5.29 28.73
N MET A 480 -15.08 5.13 27.42
CA MET A 480 -15.16 3.82 26.75
C MET A 480 -14.14 2.81 27.29
N LEU A 481 -13.02 3.26 27.87
CA LEU A 481 -12.01 2.39 28.49
C LEU A 481 -12.52 1.66 29.74
N THR A 482 -13.61 2.15 30.35
CA THR A 482 -14.26 1.49 31.50
C THR A 482 -15.18 0.34 31.09
N LEU A 483 -15.45 0.17 29.79
CA LEU A 483 -16.37 -0.84 29.26
C LEU A 483 -15.63 -2.14 28.87
N PRO A 484 -16.23 -3.32 29.10
CA PRO A 484 -15.65 -4.63 28.76
C PRO A 484 -15.81 -4.95 27.26
N LEU A 485 -15.28 -4.09 26.38
CA LEU A 485 -15.47 -4.18 24.92
C LEU A 485 -14.74 -5.37 24.27
N ASN A 486 -13.65 -5.84 24.89
CA ASN A 486 -12.79 -6.92 24.43
C ASN A 486 -11.94 -7.45 25.61
N LEU A 487 -11.20 -8.54 25.39
CA LEU A 487 -10.24 -9.14 26.35
C LEU A 487 -8.82 -8.55 26.25
N ARG A 488 -8.64 -7.41 25.56
CA ARG A 488 -7.31 -6.82 25.36
C ARG A 488 -6.88 -6.02 26.60
N PRO A 489 -5.58 -6.04 26.96
CA PRO A 489 -5.07 -5.20 28.04
C PRO A 489 -5.40 -3.72 27.79
N LYS A 490 -5.83 -3.01 28.83
CA LYS A 490 -6.06 -1.56 28.79
C LYS A 490 -4.86 -0.85 29.38
N HIS A 491 -4.33 0.15 28.68
CA HIS A 491 -3.17 0.93 29.05
C HIS A 491 -3.61 2.33 29.49
N VAL A 492 -2.94 2.90 30.51
CA VAL A 492 -3.24 4.26 31.00
C VAL A 492 -3.12 5.31 29.89
N ALA A 493 -2.20 5.11 28.95
CA ALA A 493 -2.00 5.98 27.79
C ALA A 493 -3.23 6.08 26.86
N ALA A 494 -4.12 5.06 26.84
CA ALA A 494 -5.32 5.06 26.01
C ALA A 494 -6.32 6.18 26.37
N ALA A 495 -6.23 6.76 27.57
CA ALA A 495 -7.08 7.89 27.96
C ALA A 495 -6.69 9.22 27.26
N VAL A 496 -5.50 9.27 26.64
CA VAL A 496 -4.92 10.49 26.04
C VAL A 496 -4.34 10.29 24.63
N SER A 497 -3.94 9.07 24.23
CA SER A 497 -3.57 8.72 22.85
C SER A 497 -4.74 8.01 22.14
N LEU A 498 -5.13 8.54 20.98
CA LEU A 498 -6.13 7.89 20.11
C LEU A 498 -5.60 6.58 19.51
N GLU A 499 -4.29 6.43 19.31
CA GLU A 499 -3.72 5.19 18.77
C GLU A 499 -3.82 4.05 19.78
N GLN A 500 -3.43 4.32 21.04
CA GLN A 500 -3.57 3.33 22.10
C GLN A 500 -5.06 3.08 22.42
N PHE A 501 -5.91 4.11 22.32
CA PHE A 501 -7.35 3.95 22.40
C PHE A 501 -7.89 3.00 21.32
N CYS A 502 -7.50 3.17 20.05
CA CYS A 502 -7.85 2.27 18.95
C CYS A 502 -7.48 0.83 19.31
N ILE A 503 -6.19 0.59 19.62
CA ILE A 503 -5.63 -0.73 19.95
C ILE A 503 -6.35 -1.40 21.13
N ASP A 504 -6.66 -0.64 22.18
CA ASP A 504 -7.22 -1.18 23.42
C ASP A 504 -8.72 -1.38 23.33
N THR A 505 -9.45 -0.53 22.60
CA THR A 505 -10.93 -0.58 22.50
C THR A 505 -11.47 -1.27 21.26
N VAL A 506 -10.61 -1.76 20.36
CA VAL A 506 -11.01 -2.39 19.10
C VAL A 506 -12.10 -3.45 19.27
N MET A 507 -13.12 -3.35 18.43
CA MET A 507 -14.22 -4.28 18.28
C MET A 507 -14.28 -4.76 16.83
N THR A 508 -15.04 -5.83 16.60
CA THR A 508 -15.43 -6.26 15.26
C THR A 508 -16.67 -5.48 14.79
N ILE A 509 -16.70 -5.11 13.51
CA ILE A 509 -17.94 -4.65 12.83
C ILE A 509 -18.77 -5.83 12.28
N TRP A 510 -18.37 -7.08 12.58
CA TRP A 510 -18.93 -8.32 12.06
C TRP A 510 -18.88 -8.47 10.53
N HIS A 511 -17.90 -7.82 9.88
CA HIS A 511 -17.66 -7.90 8.43
C HIS A 511 -16.45 -8.78 8.06
N TYR A 512 -16.13 -9.77 8.90
CA TYR A 512 -15.03 -10.69 8.67
C TYR A 512 -15.20 -11.52 7.41
N HIS A 513 -14.08 -11.76 6.72
CA HIS A 513 -14.01 -12.36 5.39
C HIS A 513 -12.67 -13.08 5.18
N GLY A 514 -12.53 -13.76 4.04
CA GLY A 514 -11.33 -14.53 3.70
C GLY A 514 -11.34 -16.00 4.15
N GLY A 515 -10.19 -16.68 4.03
CA GLY A 515 -10.05 -18.12 4.30
C GLY A 515 -10.33 -19.05 3.12
N CYS A 516 -11.09 -18.62 2.10
CA CYS A 516 -11.26 -19.35 0.82
C CYS A 516 -11.04 -18.42 -0.39
N GLN A 517 -10.10 -17.48 -0.29
CA GLN A 517 -9.96 -16.36 -1.22
C GLN A 517 -9.83 -16.76 -2.70
N VAL A 518 -10.47 -15.99 -3.59
CA VAL A 518 -10.36 -16.14 -5.05
C VAL A 518 -8.90 -16.03 -5.50
N ARG A 519 -8.50 -16.88 -6.44
CA ARG A 519 -7.12 -17.13 -6.92
C ARG A 519 -6.14 -17.75 -5.91
N LYS A 520 -6.59 -18.08 -4.68
CA LYS A 520 -5.78 -18.80 -3.67
C LYS A 520 -6.36 -20.17 -3.32
N VAL A 521 -7.68 -20.25 -3.09
CA VAL A 521 -8.39 -21.51 -2.78
C VAL A 521 -9.42 -21.84 -3.86
N VAL A 522 -10.10 -20.83 -4.40
CA VAL A 522 -11.04 -20.98 -5.53
C VAL A 522 -10.58 -20.24 -6.78
N ASP A 523 -10.99 -20.71 -7.97
CA ASP A 523 -10.75 -20.03 -9.24
C ASP A 523 -11.71 -18.84 -9.46
N ARG A 524 -11.65 -18.18 -10.64
CA ARG A 524 -12.55 -17.05 -10.98
C ARG A 524 -14.02 -17.46 -11.19
N ASP A 525 -14.29 -18.75 -11.32
CA ASP A 525 -15.63 -19.34 -11.36
C ASP A 525 -16.03 -19.94 -10.00
N TYR A 526 -15.28 -19.61 -8.94
CA TYR A 526 -15.52 -20.02 -7.56
C TYR A 526 -15.39 -21.54 -7.31
N ARG A 527 -14.78 -22.29 -8.26
CA ARG A 527 -14.48 -23.73 -8.10
C ARG A 527 -13.24 -23.92 -7.23
N VAL A 528 -13.24 -24.91 -6.34
CA VAL A 528 -12.08 -25.21 -5.48
C VAL A 528 -10.93 -25.73 -6.35
N ILE A 529 -9.78 -25.06 -6.28
CA ILE A 529 -8.62 -25.36 -7.13
C ILE A 529 -8.09 -26.75 -6.78
N GLY A 530 -8.04 -27.63 -7.78
CA GLY A 530 -7.62 -29.03 -7.64
C GLY A 530 -8.74 -30.00 -7.22
N VAL A 531 -10.01 -29.57 -7.22
CA VAL A 531 -11.16 -30.42 -6.86
C VAL A 531 -12.29 -30.24 -7.87
N LYS A 532 -12.86 -31.32 -8.39
CA LYS A 532 -14.03 -31.27 -9.28
C LYS A 532 -15.33 -31.28 -8.49
N ALA A 533 -16.37 -30.66 -9.07
CA ALA A 533 -17.73 -30.62 -8.52
C ALA A 533 -17.83 -30.00 -7.11
N LEU A 534 -16.94 -29.07 -6.78
CA LEU A 534 -16.94 -28.35 -5.51
C LEU A 534 -16.68 -26.86 -5.74
N ARG A 535 -17.56 -26.01 -5.22
CA ARG A 535 -17.42 -24.53 -5.21
C ARG A 535 -17.53 -23.96 -3.81
N VAL A 536 -17.05 -22.72 -3.62
CA VAL A 536 -17.32 -21.91 -2.43
C VAL A 536 -17.90 -20.57 -2.87
N VAL A 537 -19.10 -20.20 -2.43
CA VAL A 537 -19.80 -18.97 -2.81
C VAL A 537 -20.36 -18.30 -1.55
N ASP A 538 -19.49 -17.55 -0.86
CA ASP A 538 -19.81 -16.66 0.26
C ASP A 538 -18.63 -15.70 0.54
N GLY A 539 -18.72 -14.90 1.62
CA GLY A 539 -17.70 -13.93 2.03
C GLY A 539 -16.31 -14.51 2.38
N SER A 540 -16.14 -15.82 2.52
CA SER A 540 -14.82 -16.46 2.64
C SER A 540 -13.94 -16.25 1.41
N THR A 541 -14.56 -15.95 0.27
CA THR A 541 -13.88 -15.80 -1.03
C THR A 541 -13.31 -14.39 -1.25
N PHE A 542 -13.73 -13.40 -0.45
CA PHE A 542 -13.31 -12.02 -0.61
C PHE A 542 -11.86 -11.77 -0.18
N ILE A 543 -11.19 -10.87 -0.91
CA ILE A 543 -9.85 -10.38 -0.57
C ILE A 543 -9.96 -9.16 0.36
N ASN A 544 -10.94 -8.28 0.12
CA ASN A 544 -11.28 -7.11 0.95
C ASN A 544 -12.80 -7.07 1.14
N SER A 545 -13.28 -6.38 2.18
CA SER A 545 -14.71 -6.16 2.43
C SER A 545 -15.35 -5.27 1.34
N PRO A 546 -16.40 -5.73 0.62
CA PRO A 546 -17.07 -4.90 -0.39
C PRO A 546 -17.92 -3.79 0.23
N GLY A 547 -17.64 -2.53 -0.15
CA GLY A 547 -18.40 -1.35 0.24
C GLY A 547 -18.40 -1.09 1.75
N THR A 548 -19.40 -0.35 2.22
CA THR A 548 -19.55 -0.04 3.65
C THR A 548 -19.95 -1.29 4.44
N ASN A 549 -20.94 -2.05 3.95
CA ASN A 549 -21.48 -3.23 4.62
C ASN A 549 -21.70 -4.30 3.53
N PRO A 550 -21.14 -5.51 3.68
CA PRO A 550 -21.01 -6.45 2.57
C PRO A 550 -22.30 -7.20 2.22
N GLN A 551 -23.37 -7.09 3.03
CA GLN A 551 -24.51 -8.00 2.94
C GLN A 551 -25.20 -8.01 1.58
N ALA A 552 -25.42 -6.84 0.96
CA ALA A 552 -26.03 -6.73 -0.36
C ALA A 552 -25.19 -7.46 -1.41
N THR A 553 -23.86 -7.22 -1.38
CA THR A 553 -22.90 -7.85 -2.28
C THR A 553 -22.84 -9.37 -2.09
N VAL A 554 -23.01 -9.86 -0.85
CA VAL A 554 -23.02 -11.32 -0.57
C VAL A 554 -24.33 -11.97 -1.04
N MET A 555 -25.49 -11.32 -0.88
CA MET A 555 -26.76 -11.79 -1.45
C MET A 555 -26.69 -11.79 -2.98
N MET A 556 -26.23 -10.69 -3.58
CA MET A 556 -26.11 -10.57 -5.04
C MET A 556 -25.10 -11.58 -5.59
N LEU A 557 -23.98 -11.85 -4.91
CA LEU A 557 -23.02 -12.89 -5.33
C LEU A 557 -23.67 -14.28 -5.44
N GLY A 558 -24.58 -14.62 -4.51
CA GLY A 558 -25.34 -15.87 -4.56
C GLY A 558 -26.20 -15.96 -5.82
N ARG A 559 -26.96 -14.90 -6.12
CA ARG A 559 -27.79 -14.76 -7.33
C ARG A 559 -26.94 -14.79 -8.62
N TYR A 560 -25.91 -13.95 -8.69
CA TYR A 560 -24.97 -13.82 -9.80
C TYR A 560 -24.30 -15.16 -10.15
N MET A 561 -23.76 -15.87 -9.16
CA MET A 561 -23.14 -17.18 -9.40
C MET A 561 -24.16 -18.26 -9.74
N GLY A 562 -25.36 -18.23 -9.16
CA GLY A 562 -26.45 -19.13 -9.55
C GLY A 562 -26.81 -19.01 -11.04
N ARG A 563 -26.92 -17.78 -11.55
CA ARG A 563 -27.17 -17.52 -12.99
C ARG A 563 -26.04 -18.05 -13.87
N ARG A 564 -24.79 -17.73 -13.55
CA ARG A 564 -23.62 -18.23 -14.30
C ARG A 564 -23.52 -19.76 -14.28
N ILE A 565 -23.92 -20.42 -13.20
CA ILE A 565 -23.92 -21.90 -13.11
C ILE A 565 -25.04 -22.51 -13.98
N LEU A 566 -26.23 -21.92 -14.00
CA LEU A 566 -27.31 -22.38 -14.89
C LEU A 566 -27.01 -22.14 -16.37
N GLU A 567 -26.37 -21.03 -16.71
CA GLU A 567 -25.89 -20.74 -18.07
C GLU A 567 -24.77 -21.71 -18.49
N GLN A 568 -23.84 -22.04 -17.60
CA GLN A 568 -22.85 -23.10 -17.84
C GLN A 568 -23.55 -24.45 -18.12
N ARG A 569 -24.50 -24.85 -17.27
CA ARG A 569 -25.31 -26.08 -17.45
C ARG A 569 -26.06 -26.11 -18.78
N ALA A 570 -26.68 -25.01 -19.18
CA ALA A 570 -27.46 -24.93 -20.42
C ALA A 570 -26.58 -25.03 -21.69
N ASN A 571 -25.33 -24.55 -21.61
CA ASN A 571 -24.38 -24.56 -22.72
C ASN A 571 -23.52 -25.83 -22.79
N SER A 572 -23.54 -26.70 -21.77
CA SER A 572 -22.81 -27.97 -21.81
C SER A 572 -23.42 -28.95 -22.82
N PRO A 573 -22.61 -29.59 -23.69
CA PRO A 573 -23.11 -30.46 -24.75
C PRO A 573 -23.79 -31.70 -24.16
N ASN A 574 -25.11 -31.79 -24.35
CA ASN A 574 -25.94 -32.88 -23.87
C ASN A 574 -25.42 -34.25 -24.37
N PRO A 575 -25.03 -35.20 -23.50
CA PRO A 575 -24.70 -36.55 -23.93
C PRO A 575 -25.98 -37.25 -24.39
N LYS A 576 -26.21 -37.28 -25.71
CA LYS A 576 -27.34 -37.98 -26.32
C LYS A 576 -27.27 -39.47 -25.97
N SER A 577 -28.25 -39.93 -25.20
CA SER A 577 -28.80 -41.29 -25.20
C SER A 577 -27.80 -42.45 -25.37
N SER A 578 -27.33 -43.01 -24.27
CA SER A 578 -26.95 -44.43 -24.20
C SER A 578 -27.76 -45.15 -23.12
N SER A 579 -28.17 -46.37 -23.43
CA SER A 579 -29.14 -47.18 -22.67
C SER A 579 -28.64 -47.63 -21.29
N PRO A 580 -29.54 -47.91 -20.32
CA PRO A 580 -29.14 -48.25 -18.95
C PRO A 580 -28.48 -49.64 -18.88
N LEU A 581 -27.20 -49.67 -18.55
CA LEU A 581 -26.47 -50.90 -18.19
C LEU A 581 -26.33 -51.01 -16.68
N THR A 582 -27.15 -51.87 -16.10
CA THR A 582 -27.12 -52.24 -14.68
C THR A 582 -25.94 -53.15 -14.36
N LYS A 583 -25.11 -52.75 -13.38
CA LYS A 583 -24.64 -53.61 -12.25
C LYS A 583 -23.66 -52.86 -11.34
N PRO A 584 -23.77 -52.99 -10.00
CA PRO A 584 -22.81 -52.41 -9.06
C PRO A 584 -21.56 -53.30 -8.89
N ILE A 585 -20.38 -52.68 -8.92
CA ILE A 585 -19.11 -53.36 -8.64
C ILE A 585 -18.80 -53.23 -7.13
N LYS A 586 -18.48 -54.35 -6.47
CA LYS A 586 -18.07 -54.39 -5.05
C LYS A 586 -16.58 -54.02 -4.91
N PRO A 587 -16.16 -53.38 -3.80
CA PRO A 587 -14.75 -53.05 -3.57
C PRO A 587 -13.93 -54.30 -3.20
N HIS A 588 -12.74 -54.44 -3.81
CA HIS A 588 -11.75 -55.43 -3.41
C HIS A 588 -10.79 -54.90 -2.35
N THR A 589 -10.51 -55.73 -1.35
CA THR A 589 -9.56 -55.50 -0.27
C THR A 589 -8.21 -56.16 -0.55
N SER A 590 -7.09 -55.45 -0.40
CA SER A 590 -5.76 -56.07 -0.22
C SER A 590 -4.75 -55.09 0.39
N SER A 591 -4.14 -55.50 1.51
CA SER A 591 -3.06 -54.79 2.20
C SER A 591 -1.71 -54.87 1.46
N PRO A 592 -0.73 -54.00 1.76
CA PRO A 592 0.57 -54.00 1.09
C PRO A 592 1.58 -54.95 1.75
N SER A 593 2.53 -55.46 0.95
CA SER A 593 3.67 -56.26 1.41
C SER A 593 4.99 -55.50 1.27
N PHE A 594 5.88 -55.68 2.25
CA PHE A 594 7.21 -55.09 2.33
C PHE A 594 8.16 -55.58 1.23
N LEU A 595 9.13 -54.74 0.86
CA LEU A 595 10.43 -55.21 0.36
C LEU A 595 11.55 -54.26 0.80
N ILE A 596 12.60 -54.83 1.40
CA ILE A 596 13.75 -54.15 2.01
C ILE A 596 14.95 -54.31 1.07
N LEU A 597 15.71 -53.23 0.84
CA LEU A 597 17.12 -53.30 0.42
C LEU A 597 17.90 -52.13 1.02
N THR A 598 19.14 -52.39 1.43
CA THR A 598 19.97 -51.51 2.27
C THR A 598 21.33 -51.19 1.63
N SER A 599 21.89 -50.02 1.95
CA SER A 599 23.35 -49.71 2.10
C SER A 599 24.32 -49.89 0.89
N HIS A 600 25.43 -49.13 0.69
CA HIS A 600 25.89 -47.78 1.10
C HIS A 600 27.15 -47.40 0.22
N PRO A 601 28.08 -46.47 0.56
CA PRO A 601 28.42 -45.30 -0.27
C PRO A 601 29.81 -45.32 -0.96
N ARG A 602 30.23 -44.21 -1.61
CA ARG A 602 31.66 -43.91 -1.93
C ARG A 602 31.95 -42.40 -2.11
N THR A 603 33.22 -42.03 -1.98
CA THR A 603 33.76 -40.68 -1.68
C THR A 603 34.70 -40.10 -2.75
N HIS A 604 35.01 -38.80 -2.66
CA HIS A 604 36.05 -38.08 -3.44
C HIS A 604 37.50 -38.57 -3.17
N PRO A 605 38.50 -38.21 -4.04
CA PRO A 605 39.36 -37.02 -3.81
C PRO A 605 39.82 -36.23 -5.08
N THR A 606 40.59 -35.16 -4.87
CA THR A 606 41.17 -34.14 -5.80
C THR A 606 42.71 -34.33 -6.03
N PRO A 607 43.52 -33.35 -6.53
CA PRO A 607 43.67 -32.65 -7.83
C PRO A 607 45.05 -32.98 -8.54
N PRO A 608 45.66 -32.26 -9.56
CA PRO A 608 46.29 -30.90 -9.44
C PRO A 608 46.50 -29.98 -10.71
N VAL A 609 46.42 -28.66 -10.52
CA VAL A 609 47.34 -27.51 -10.91
C VAL A 609 48.23 -27.52 -12.20
N HIS A 610 48.12 -26.53 -13.13
CA HIS A 610 49.06 -25.36 -13.37
C HIS A 610 48.81 -24.45 -14.63
N HIS A 611 49.56 -23.33 -14.72
CA HIS A 611 49.55 -22.15 -15.65
C HIS A 611 49.83 -22.43 -17.17
N ARG A 612 49.78 -21.50 -18.17
CA ARG A 612 50.11 -20.04 -18.22
C ARG A 612 49.55 -19.28 -19.46
N THR A 613 49.70 -17.96 -19.43
CA THR A 613 49.20 -16.89 -20.35
C THR A 613 49.95 -16.69 -21.69
N THR A 614 49.27 -16.08 -22.68
CA THR A 614 49.89 -15.18 -23.70
C THR A 614 49.03 -13.92 -23.93
N HIS A 615 49.67 -12.82 -24.37
CA HIS A 615 49.06 -11.48 -24.54
C HIS A 615 48.59 -11.21 -25.98
N HIS A 616 47.59 -10.34 -26.13
CA HIS A 616 47.46 -9.45 -27.30
C HIS A 616 47.17 -8.01 -26.86
N THR A 617 47.82 -7.06 -27.54
CA THR A 617 47.70 -5.60 -27.35
C THR A 617 46.95 -4.96 -28.52
N MET A 618 46.21 -3.88 -28.25
CA MET A 618 45.62 -2.99 -29.27
C MET A 618 45.79 -1.50 -28.90
N PRO A 619 45.74 -0.56 -29.87
CA PRO A 619 46.36 0.76 -29.72
C PRO A 619 45.40 1.87 -29.25
N SER A 620 45.86 2.70 -28.30
CA SER A 620 45.03 3.72 -27.61
C SER A 620 44.70 4.99 -28.41
N ALA A 621 45.33 5.22 -29.56
CA ALA A 621 45.21 6.50 -30.29
C ALA A 621 43.86 6.73 -30.98
N ALA A 622 43.20 5.67 -31.45
CA ALA A 622 41.96 5.80 -32.24
C ALA A 622 40.73 6.09 -31.37
N ALA A 623 40.63 5.47 -30.19
CA ALA A 623 39.50 5.66 -29.28
C ALA A 623 39.34 7.12 -28.84
N ALA A 624 40.44 7.80 -28.51
CA ALA A 624 40.43 9.17 -27.99
C ALA A 624 39.96 10.25 -28.99
N ALA A 625 39.79 9.94 -30.28
CA ALA A 625 39.20 10.84 -31.27
C ALA A 625 37.67 10.70 -31.37
N ILE A 626 37.15 9.50 -31.11
CA ILE A 626 35.71 9.18 -31.15
C ILE A 626 34.99 9.80 -29.95
N MET A 627 35.60 9.74 -28.76
CA MET A 627 35.05 10.29 -27.51
C MET A 627 34.67 11.78 -27.57
N ALA A 628 35.37 12.57 -28.41
CA ALA A 628 35.06 13.98 -28.58
C ALA A 628 33.81 14.20 -29.45
N ARG A 629 33.57 13.33 -30.45
CA ARG A 629 32.40 13.46 -31.35
C ARG A 629 31.08 13.19 -30.63
N ASP A 630 31.02 12.17 -29.76
CA ASP A 630 29.79 11.81 -29.05
C ASP A 630 29.33 12.85 -28.02
N GLU A 631 30.26 13.58 -27.39
CA GLU A 631 29.95 14.66 -26.43
C GLU A 631 29.61 15.98 -27.15
N ASP A 632 30.31 16.30 -28.25
CA ASP A 632 30.18 17.56 -29.00
C ASP A 632 29.10 17.56 -30.10
N ASP A 633 28.41 16.44 -30.35
CA ASP A 633 27.33 16.41 -31.36
C ASP A 633 26.09 17.19 -30.91
N ASP A 634 25.93 18.37 -31.53
CA ASP A 634 24.80 19.29 -31.39
C ASP A 634 23.76 19.15 -32.54
N GLY A 635 23.95 18.21 -33.49
CA GLY A 635 23.23 18.17 -34.76
C GLY A 635 21.80 17.61 -34.73
N ASP A 636 20.84 18.40 -35.23
CA ASP A 636 19.51 17.93 -35.64
C ASP A 636 19.57 17.26 -37.05
N ASN A 637 20.47 16.28 -37.27
CA ASN A 637 20.69 15.68 -38.60
C ASN A 637 20.89 14.14 -38.55
N PRO A 638 20.00 13.32 -39.16
CA PRO A 638 19.88 11.89 -38.84
C PRO A 638 20.78 10.96 -39.70
N ALA A 639 22.09 11.24 -39.80
CA ALA A 639 23.01 10.40 -40.57
C ALA A 639 24.39 10.23 -39.89
N GLU A 640 24.88 8.98 -39.90
CA GLU A 640 26.19 8.50 -39.42
C GLU A 640 26.43 8.45 -37.90
N LEU A 641 26.16 7.29 -37.26
CA LEU A 641 26.90 6.90 -36.05
C LEU A 641 26.93 5.38 -35.80
N SER A 642 28.13 4.79 -35.92
CA SER A 642 28.38 3.34 -35.84
C SER A 642 29.10 2.93 -34.54
N CYS A 643 28.54 1.93 -33.85
CA CYS A 643 29.15 1.02 -32.86
C CYS A 643 30.41 1.45 -32.06
N PHE A 644 30.32 1.40 -30.73
CA PHE A 644 30.80 0.26 -29.93
C PHE A 644 30.52 0.45 -28.42
N HIS A 645 29.51 -0.23 -27.86
CA HIS A 645 29.46 -0.56 -26.43
C HIS A 645 28.74 -1.90 -26.24
N ALA A 646 29.52 -2.96 -26.11
CA ALA A 646 29.02 -4.30 -25.80
C ALA A 646 29.21 -4.58 -24.31
N LEU A 647 28.11 -4.82 -23.60
CA LEU A 647 27.94 -5.72 -22.45
C LEU A 647 26.51 -5.55 -21.91
N CYS A 648 25.58 -6.31 -22.46
CA CYS A 648 24.22 -6.50 -21.91
C CYS A 648 23.88 -8.00 -22.00
N PRO A 649 23.42 -8.66 -20.92
CA PRO A 649 22.93 -10.02 -21.01
C PRO A 649 21.61 -10.07 -21.79
N ASN A 650 21.55 -10.87 -22.86
CA ASN A 650 20.30 -11.17 -23.56
C ASN A 650 19.41 -12.09 -22.71
N PRO A 651 18.06 -11.90 -22.70
CA PRO A 651 17.14 -12.88 -22.16
C PRO A 651 16.96 -14.05 -23.14
N LEU A 652 17.53 -15.21 -22.82
CA LEU A 652 17.25 -16.49 -23.48
C LEU A 652 16.16 -17.25 -22.71
N HIS A 653 14.92 -17.19 -23.18
CA HIS A 653 14.14 -18.39 -23.56
C HIS A 653 12.76 -18.00 -24.10
N ARG A 654 12.35 -18.65 -25.20
CA ARG A 654 11.04 -18.52 -25.83
C ARG A 654 10.49 -19.90 -26.12
N SER A 655 9.34 -20.22 -25.55
CA SER A 655 8.44 -21.31 -25.93
C SER A 655 7.05 -20.96 -25.37
N GLN A 656 5.93 -21.35 -25.95
CA GLN A 656 5.56 -21.78 -27.30
C GLN A 656 4.02 -21.69 -27.30
N LEU A 657 3.37 -21.28 -28.39
CA LEU A 657 1.97 -21.62 -28.72
C LEU A 657 1.60 -20.95 -30.05
N GLU A 658 1.10 -21.74 -31.00
CA GLU A 658 0.46 -21.25 -32.24
C GLU A 658 -1.00 -20.83 -31.97
N PRO A 659 -1.73 -20.25 -32.94
CA PRO A 659 -2.41 -21.10 -33.92
C PRO A 659 -2.47 -20.59 -35.37
N LEU A 660 -2.21 -21.53 -36.29
CA LEU A 660 -2.98 -21.87 -37.50
C LEU A 660 -4.02 -20.87 -38.12
N ASN A 661 -3.66 -20.40 -39.32
CA ASN A 661 -4.38 -20.52 -40.61
C ASN A 661 -5.66 -19.73 -40.98
N GLY A 662 -5.62 -19.18 -42.22
CA GLY A 662 -6.76 -18.74 -43.06
C GLY A 662 -6.78 -17.23 -43.36
N GLY A 663 -6.83 -16.73 -44.61
CA GLY A 663 -6.73 -17.37 -45.94
C GLY A 663 -7.29 -16.48 -47.07
N GLY A 664 -6.53 -16.28 -48.17
CA GLY A 664 -6.95 -15.55 -49.39
C GLY A 664 -6.52 -14.06 -49.42
N ALA A 665 -5.56 -13.64 -50.27
CA ALA A 665 -5.65 -13.36 -51.73
C ALA A 665 -6.12 -11.91 -52.03
N ARG A 666 -5.50 -11.08 -52.90
CA ARG A 666 -4.44 -11.24 -53.95
C ARG A 666 -3.77 -9.85 -54.18
N LYS A 667 -2.44 -9.76 -54.30
CA LYS A 667 -1.64 -9.47 -55.55
C LYS A 667 -1.82 -8.07 -56.19
N ASP A 668 -0.80 -7.36 -56.70
CA ASP A 668 0.65 -7.60 -56.91
C ASP A 668 1.39 -6.23 -56.85
N ASN A 669 2.66 -6.15 -56.39
CA ASN A 669 3.84 -5.95 -57.27
C ASN A 669 5.20 -5.96 -56.50
N SER A 670 6.29 -6.18 -57.23
CA SER A 670 7.60 -6.60 -56.68
C SER A 670 8.62 -5.49 -56.36
N GLY A 671 9.33 -5.62 -55.24
CA GLY A 671 10.59 -4.91 -54.94
C GLY A 671 11.29 -5.52 -53.70
N SER A 672 12.58 -5.83 -53.78
CA SER A 672 13.27 -6.60 -52.72
C SER A 672 13.58 -5.76 -51.48
N SER A 673 12.96 -6.06 -50.33
CA SER A 673 13.33 -5.45 -49.05
C SER A 673 14.47 -6.21 -48.37
N LYS A 674 15.59 -5.52 -48.11
CA LYS A 674 16.58 -5.99 -47.13
C LYS A 674 16.06 -5.65 -45.74
N GLN A 675 16.03 -6.61 -44.82
CA GLN A 675 15.78 -6.31 -43.40
C GLN A 675 16.91 -5.41 -42.84
N PRO A 676 16.59 -4.33 -42.12
CA PRO A 676 17.60 -3.51 -41.46
C PRO A 676 18.17 -4.22 -40.23
N ARG A 677 19.50 -4.19 -40.07
CA ARG A 677 20.17 -4.58 -38.82
C ARG A 677 20.01 -3.45 -37.80
N ASN A 678 19.10 -3.59 -36.84
CA ASN A 678 18.94 -2.60 -35.77
C ASN A 678 20.21 -2.51 -34.91
N THR A 679 20.81 -1.32 -34.88
CA THR A 679 21.95 -1.00 -34.00
C THR A 679 21.45 -0.33 -32.71
N SER A 680 22.27 -0.37 -31.65
CA SER A 680 21.94 0.30 -30.38
C SER A 680 21.76 1.82 -30.54
N SER A 681 22.44 2.44 -31.52
CA SER A 681 22.28 3.86 -31.85
C SER A 681 20.87 4.17 -32.37
N ALA A 682 20.38 3.39 -33.35
CA ALA A 682 19.04 3.56 -33.92
C ALA A 682 17.94 3.53 -32.86
N TYR A 683 18.04 2.60 -31.89
CA TYR A 683 17.07 2.50 -30.78
C TYR A 683 17.07 3.71 -29.82
N ARG A 684 18.19 4.43 -29.68
CA ARG A 684 18.28 5.64 -28.85
C ARG A 684 17.69 6.87 -29.57
N HIS A 685 17.90 6.97 -30.88
CA HIS A 685 17.30 8.00 -31.73
C HIS A 685 15.78 7.84 -31.76
N ASP A 686 15.32 6.63 -32.10
CA ASP A 686 13.92 6.19 -32.11
C ASP A 686 13.20 6.49 -30.80
N PHE A 687 13.84 6.23 -29.64
CA PHE A 687 13.28 6.59 -28.33
C PHE A 687 13.05 8.10 -28.17
N THR A 688 13.98 8.94 -28.61
CA THR A 688 13.91 10.39 -28.43
C THR A 688 12.82 10.99 -29.30
N ASP A 689 12.78 10.59 -30.58
CA ASP A 689 11.79 11.06 -31.55
C ASP A 689 10.38 10.55 -31.20
N THR A 690 10.24 9.26 -30.88
CA THR A 690 8.97 8.66 -30.46
C THR A 690 8.45 9.35 -29.20
N THR A 691 9.31 9.65 -28.23
CA THR A 691 8.91 10.37 -27.01
C THR A 691 8.45 11.80 -27.32
N ALA A 692 9.21 12.54 -28.13
CA ALA A 692 8.90 13.93 -28.46
C ALA A 692 7.64 14.08 -29.34
N SER A 693 7.36 13.10 -30.20
CA SER A 693 6.20 13.09 -31.10
C SER A 693 4.93 12.48 -30.50
N SER A 694 5.04 11.54 -29.54
CA SER A 694 3.86 10.91 -28.92
C SER A 694 3.25 11.72 -27.77
N LEU A 695 4.04 12.55 -27.07
CA LEU A 695 3.58 13.31 -25.91
C LEU A 695 3.12 14.72 -26.30
N PHE A 696 1.81 14.93 -26.26
CA PHE A 696 1.14 16.20 -26.59
C PHE A 696 1.54 16.76 -27.99
N PRO A 697 1.36 15.99 -29.08
CA PRO A 697 1.71 16.43 -30.44
C PRO A 697 0.96 17.70 -30.84
N ASN A 698 1.71 18.72 -31.24
CA ASN A 698 1.18 20.03 -31.67
C ASN A 698 0.29 20.76 -30.64
N THR A 699 0.27 20.32 -29.38
CA THR A 699 -0.48 20.97 -28.29
C THR A 699 0.46 21.85 -27.45
N HIS A 700 0.02 23.07 -27.17
CA HIS A 700 0.62 23.95 -26.17
C HIS A 700 -0.47 24.33 -25.15
N PHE A 701 -0.13 24.30 -23.86
CA PHE A 701 -1.04 24.64 -22.78
C PHE A 701 -0.77 26.08 -22.35
N THR A 702 -1.79 26.93 -22.51
CA THR A 702 -1.72 28.37 -22.22
C THR A 702 -2.48 28.77 -20.96
N ASP A 703 -3.13 27.81 -20.31
CA ASP A 703 -3.83 27.97 -19.05
C ASP A 703 -3.77 26.66 -18.25
N PHE A 704 -3.82 26.73 -16.92
CA PHE A 704 -3.77 25.56 -16.05
C PHE A 704 -5.07 24.74 -16.08
N GLU A 705 -6.22 25.34 -16.40
CA GLU A 705 -7.48 24.60 -16.59
C GLU A 705 -7.50 23.82 -17.92
N SER A 706 -6.64 24.19 -18.87
CA SER A 706 -6.49 23.48 -20.16
C SER A 706 -5.70 22.16 -20.08
N LEU A 707 -5.18 21.79 -18.90
CA LEU A 707 -4.44 20.54 -18.75
C LEU A 707 -5.38 19.32 -18.82
N PRO A 708 -5.02 18.27 -19.58
CA PRO A 708 -5.74 17.01 -19.59
C PRO A 708 -5.67 16.35 -18.22
N SER A 709 -6.72 15.60 -17.86
CA SER A 709 -6.81 14.91 -16.57
C SER A 709 -5.64 13.97 -16.30
N ILE A 710 -5.42 13.60 -15.03
CA ILE A 710 -4.38 12.63 -14.67
C ILE A 710 -4.60 11.28 -15.37
N GLN A 711 -5.85 10.88 -15.62
CA GLN A 711 -6.20 9.66 -16.33
C GLN A 711 -5.81 9.73 -17.82
N GLU A 712 -6.15 10.82 -18.51
CA GLU A 712 -5.77 11.03 -19.93
C GLU A 712 -4.25 11.17 -20.09
N SER A 713 -3.62 11.93 -19.20
CA SER A 713 -2.17 12.10 -19.14
C SER A 713 -1.46 10.76 -18.88
N PHE A 714 -2.01 9.92 -18.00
CA PHE A 714 -1.47 8.59 -17.74
C PHE A 714 -1.69 7.63 -18.92
N ALA A 715 -2.82 7.72 -19.62
CA ALA A 715 -3.06 6.94 -20.83
C ALA A 715 -2.01 7.27 -21.92
N GLN A 716 -1.80 8.56 -22.21
CA GLN A 716 -0.76 9.00 -23.14
C GLN A 716 0.65 8.57 -22.70
N PHE A 717 0.94 8.67 -21.40
CA PHE A 717 2.21 8.21 -20.82
C PHE A 717 2.43 6.70 -20.99
N ILE A 718 1.41 5.87 -20.78
CA ILE A 718 1.50 4.42 -20.99
C ILE A 718 1.61 4.08 -22.49
N THR A 719 0.98 4.85 -23.39
CA THR A 719 1.18 4.71 -24.84
C THR A 719 2.61 5.03 -25.25
N ALA A 720 3.21 6.09 -24.73
CA ALA A 720 4.62 6.46 -25.00
C ALA A 720 5.62 5.49 -24.34
N TYR A 721 5.29 4.95 -23.16
CA TYR A 721 6.16 4.10 -22.36
C TYR A 721 5.48 2.81 -21.87
N PRO A 722 5.10 1.88 -22.77
CA PRO A 722 4.31 0.69 -22.42
C PRO A 722 5.02 -0.22 -21.40
N LEU A 723 6.36 -0.19 -21.38
CA LEU A 723 7.20 -0.94 -20.43
C LEU A 723 7.19 -0.35 -19.00
N TYR A 724 6.57 0.80 -18.75
CA TYR A 724 6.41 1.34 -17.39
C TYR A 724 5.56 0.42 -16.52
N SER A 725 4.59 -0.29 -17.10
CA SER A 725 3.78 -1.31 -16.42
C SER A 725 4.62 -2.39 -15.69
N GLN A 726 5.82 -2.69 -16.19
CA GLN A 726 6.77 -3.63 -15.59
C GLN A 726 7.41 -3.10 -14.30
N THR A 727 7.19 -1.82 -13.95
CA THR A 727 7.73 -1.18 -12.74
C THR A 727 6.78 -1.23 -11.54
N LYS A 728 5.61 -1.84 -11.68
CA LYS A 728 4.55 -1.91 -10.65
C LYS A 728 5.01 -2.46 -9.29
N GLN A 729 6.06 -3.30 -9.24
CA GLN A 729 6.62 -3.77 -7.97
C GLN A 729 7.17 -2.61 -7.10
N ILE A 730 7.61 -1.51 -7.71
CA ILE A 730 8.02 -0.29 -7.01
C ILE A 730 6.82 0.39 -6.34
N ASP A 731 5.66 0.44 -7.02
CA ASP A 731 4.43 0.96 -6.41
C ASP A 731 3.99 0.10 -5.22
N THR A 732 4.15 -1.23 -5.32
CA THR A 732 3.93 -2.15 -4.19
C THR A 732 4.87 -1.86 -3.02
N ILE A 733 6.17 -1.68 -3.26
CA ILE A 733 7.15 -1.35 -2.21
C ILE A 733 6.85 0.02 -1.59
N ARG A 734 6.55 1.05 -2.38
CA ARG A 734 6.12 2.36 -1.86
C ARG A 734 4.88 2.23 -0.99
N ALA A 735 3.87 1.50 -1.45
CA ALA A 735 2.61 1.34 -0.73
C ALA A 735 2.73 0.49 0.54
N GLN A 736 3.75 -0.36 0.69
CA GLN A 736 3.97 -1.22 1.85
C GLN A 736 4.94 -0.62 2.88
N GLU A 737 6.08 -0.11 2.42
CA GLU A 737 7.22 0.25 3.28
C GLU A 737 7.44 1.77 3.38
N TYR A 738 6.84 2.56 2.46
CA TYR A 738 6.94 4.03 2.40
C TYR A 738 5.57 4.70 2.27
N TYR A 739 4.55 4.11 2.91
CA TYR A 739 3.17 4.54 2.78
C TYR A 739 2.92 5.94 3.39
N ASN A 740 3.81 6.42 4.25
CA ASN A 740 3.88 7.81 4.73
C ASN A 740 3.96 8.85 3.59
N LEU A 741 4.60 8.52 2.47
CA LEU A 741 4.63 9.38 1.27
C LEU A 741 3.27 9.47 0.56
N THR A 742 2.40 8.46 0.74
CA THR A 742 1.05 8.45 0.18
C THR A 742 0.07 9.18 1.09
N LEU A 743 0.15 8.95 2.41
CA LEU A 743 -0.74 9.54 3.42
C LEU A 743 -0.61 11.06 3.53
N SER A 744 0.62 11.56 3.59
CA SER A 744 0.92 13.00 3.63
C SER A 744 0.51 13.73 2.35
N LYS A 745 0.08 12.99 1.31
CA LYS A 745 -0.10 13.47 -0.07
C LYS A 745 1.14 14.22 -0.58
N HIS A 746 2.32 13.94 -0.04
CA HIS A 746 3.53 14.71 -0.30
C HIS A 746 4.25 14.22 -1.55
N VAL A 747 4.38 15.11 -2.52
CA VAL A 747 5.01 14.88 -3.82
C VAL A 747 6.52 14.92 -3.61
N CYS A 748 7.11 13.74 -3.43
CA CYS A 748 8.53 13.59 -3.11
C CYS A 748 9.37 13.60 -4.39
N LEU A 749 9.69 14.79 -4.86
CA LEU A 749 10.54 15.01 -6.05
C LEU A 749 11.97 15.42 -5.71
N ASP A 750 12.21 15.95 -4.51
CA ASP A 750 13.56 16.10 -3.98
C ASP A 750 13.65 15.52 -2.56
N TYR A 751 14.66 14.67 -2.37
CA TYR A 751 14.81 13.74 -1.25
C TYR A 751 15.70 14.31 -0.14
N ILE A 752 15.84 15.64 -0.12
CA ILE A 752 16.79 16.35 0.75
C ILE A 752 16.16 16.69 2.11
N GLY A 753 14.84 16.62 2.27
CA GLY A 753 14.14 16.94 3.52
C GLY A 753 13.32 15.81 4.15
N ILE A 754 13.34 14.58 3.60
CA ILE A 754 12.58 13.43 4.14
C ILE A 754 13.48 12.19 4.09
N GLY A 755 13.85 11.64 5.26
CA GLY A 755 14.58 10.39 5.35
C GLY A 755 13.75 9.21 4.87
N LEU A 756 14.26 8.43 3.90
CA LEU A 756 13.61 7.20 3.43
C LEU A 756 13.86 6.01 4.36
N PHE A 757 13.54 6.18 5.65
CA PHE A 757 13.35 5.02 6.51
C PHE A 757 12.13 4.25 6.02
N SER A 758 12.27 2.93 5.86
CA SER A 758 11.10 2.08 5.77
C SER A 758 10.35 2.09 7.10
N TYR A 759 9.02 1.99 7.07
CA TYR A 759 8.22 1.97 8.30
C TYR A 759 8.71 0.89 9.29
N ALA A 760 9.10 -0.28 8.80
CA ALA A 760 9.64 -1.35 9.64
C ALA A 760 10.93 -0.95 10.38
N GLN A 761 11.81 -0.17 9.76
CA GLN A 761 13.03 0.35 10.40
C GLN A 761 12.71 1.44 11.44
N GLN A 762 11.66 2.25 11.21
CA GLN A 762 11.18 3.21 12.22
C GLN A 762 10.61 2.48 13.45
N VAL A 763 9.85 1.40 13.28
CA VAL A 763 9.28 0.63 14.40
C VAL A 763 10.34 -0.13 15.20
N GLN A 764 11.35 -0.70 14.53
CA GLN A 764 12.41 -1.47 15.21
C GLN A 764 13.33 -0.61 16.09
N ALA A 765 13.45 0.69 15.84
CA ALA A 765 14.28 1.60 16.63
C ALA A 765 13.66 2.00 17.99
N PHE A 766 12.39 1.66 18.26
CA PHE A 766 11.66 2.05 19.47
C PHE A 766 11.27 0.85 20.36
N PRO A 767 12.18 0.32 21.18
CA PRO A 767 11.79 -0.49 22.33
C PRO A 767 11.15 0.43 23.40
N GLN A 768 9.95 0.08 23.86
CA GLN A 768 9.27 0.79 24.94
C GLN A 768 10.10 0.77 26.23
N PHE A 769 10.55 1.94 26.71
CA PHE A 769 11.13 2.08 28.05
C PHE A 769 10.09 2.64 29.04
N PRO A 770 9.88 2.01 30.21
CA PRO A 770 9.02 2.56 31.25
C PRO A 770 9.71 3.73 31.93
N VAL A 771 9.10 4.92 31.89
CA VAL A 771 9.66 6.13 32.50
C VAL A 771 9.55 6.03 34.04
N SER A 772 10.69 5.85 34.69
CA SER A 772 10.85 6.03 36.13
C SER A 772 10.94 7.51 36.49
N SER A 773 10.26 7.90 37.57
CA SER A 773 10.26 9.28 38.08
C SER A 773 11.64 9.73 38.57
N PRO A 774 11.97 11.02 38.40
CA PRO A 774 12.75 11.73 39.41
C PRO A 774 12.12 13.05 39.85
N SER A 775 12.58 13.52 41.01
CA SER A 775 12.00 14.61 41.81
C SER A 775 12.62 15.98 41.56
N SER A 776 11.79 17.02 41.76
CA SER A 776 12.12 18.36 42.29
C SER A 776 13.11 19.30 41.57
N SER A 777 12.59 20.51 41.30
CA SER A 777 13.25 21.83 41.25
C SER A 777 14.29 22.15 40.15
N SER A 778 13.86 22.84 39.10
CA SER A 778 14.16 24.28 38.86
C SER A 778 13.48 24.82 37.59
N SER A 779 13.44 26.14 37.42
CA SER A 779 12.54 26.92 36.55
C SER A 779 12.55 26.59 35.04
N PRO A 780 11.40 26.76 34.33
CA PRO A 780 11.31 26.51 32.90
C PRO A 780 11.93 27.63 32.05
N LYS A 781 12.65 27.25 30.99
CA LYS A 781 12.97 28.15 29.86
C LYS A 781 12.12 27.76 28.66
N GLN A 782 11.49 28.75 28.04
CA GLN A 782 10.80 28.59 26.76
C GLN A 782 11.83 28.44 25.63
N HIS A 783 11.70 27.39 24.82
CA HIS A 783 11.94 27.41 23.37
C HIS A 783 11.18 26.23 22.76
N GLY A 784 10.55 26.46 21.60
CA GLY A 784 9.81 25.41 20.91
C GLY A 784 10.70 24.56 20.02
N SER A 785 10.63 23.25 20.20
CA SER A 785 10.96 22.25 19.18
C SER A 785 9.88 21.17 19.21
N LEU A 786 9.44 20.74 18.02
CA LEU A 786 8.74 19.46 17.89
C LEU A 786 9.78 18.37 18.11
N ASP A 787 9.61 17.52 19.12
CA ASP A 787 10.56 16.45 19.40
C ASP A 787 10.47 15.37 18.31
N PHE A 788 11.59 15.17 17.62
CA PHE A 788 11.73 14.22 16.52
C PHE A 788 11.93 12.78 17.04
N PRO A 789 11.55 11.74 16.27
CA PRO A 789 11.73 10.36 16.68
C PRO A 789 13.22 9.97 16.85
N THR A 790 13.53 9.26 17.95
CA THR A 790 14.86 8.72 18.29
C THR A 790 15.37 7.66 17.29
N THR A 791 16.69 7.45 17.30
CA THR A 791 17.48 6.97 16.16
C THR A 791 17.88 5.50 16.23
N PHE A 792 18.10 4.89 15.07
CA PHE A 792 18.55 3.50 14.93
C PHE A 792 20.00 3.28 15.44
N PHE A 793 20.84 4.31 15.37
CA PHE A 793 22.18 4.38 15.96
C PHE A 793 22.55 5.83 16.24
N ASP A 794 23.51 6.04 17.15
CA ASP A 794 24.22 7.31 17.30
C ASP A 794 25.50 7.33 16.48
N ILE A 795 25.96 8.55 16.15
CA ILE A 795 27.23 8.78 15.48
C ILE A 795 28.21 9.44 16.46
N THR A 796 29.35 8.78 16.68
CA THR A 796 30.46 9.33 17.46
C THR A 796 31.58 9.82 16.53
N PHE A 797 32.22 10.94 16.89
CA PHE A 797 33.31 11.51 16.09
C PHE A 797 34.67 10.96 16.55
N ASN A 798 35.43 10.38 15.60
CA ASN A 798 36.72 9.80 15.86
C ASN A 798 37.83 10.86 15.69
N SER A 799 38.71 10.98 16.68
CA SER A 799 39.85 11.92 16.69
C SER A 799 41.06 11.46 15.85
N VAL A 800 40.97 10.31 15.19
CA VAL A 800 42.03 9.67 14.42
C VAL A 800 42.11 10.24 13.00
N ASN A 801 43.32 10.44 12.47
CA ASN A 801 43.52 10.88 11.08
C ASN A 801 43.28 9.74 10.07
N LEU A 802 42.93 10.10 8.83
CA LEU A 802 42.58 9.14 7.77
C LEU A 802 43.65 8.07 7.52
N LYS A 803 44.94 8.45 7.47
CA LYS A 803 46.02 7.50 7.19
C LYS A 803 46.18 6.48 8.31
N SER A 804 46.21 6.93 9.56
CA SER A 804 46.34 6.04 10.72
C SER A 804 45.12 5.11 10.87
N HIS A 805 43.91 5.61 10.62
CA HIS A 805 42.69 4.80 10.65
C HIS A 805 42.69 3.69 9.57
N LEU A 806 43.18 4.00 8.36
CA LEU A 806 43.29 3.04 7.26
C LEU A 806 44.39 1.98 7.46
N LEU A 807 45.43 2.28 8.25
CA LEU A 807 46.55 1.36 8.49
C LEU A 807 46.37 0.47 9.72
N ASN A 808 45.79 1.01 10.79
CA ASN A 808 45.75 0.35 12.11
C ASN A 808 44.38 -0.28 12.42
N GLY A 809 43.32 0.09 11.69
CA GLY A 809 41.94 -0.20 12.07
C GLY A 809 41.46 0.67 13.25
N GLY A 810 40.17 0.55 13.57
CA GLY A 810 39.55 1.14 14.76
C GLY A 810 38.71 0.09 15.49
N ASP A 811 38.33 0.37 16.73
CA ASP A 811 37.43 -0.48 17.52
C ASP A 811 36.01 -0.45 16.93
N GLU A 812 35.77 -1.35 15.98
CA GLU A 812 34.55 -1.36 15.16
C GLU A 812 33.45 -2.23 15.77
N SER A 813 32.28 -1.62 15.99
CA SER A 813 31.09 -2.32 16.47
C SER A 813 30.56 -3.35 15.45
N PRO A 814 29.91 -4.45 15.88
CA PRO A 814 29.30 -5.40 14.93
C PRO A 814 28.28 -4.76 13.98
N LEU A 815 27.56 -3.74 14.46
CA LEU A 815 26.63 -2.93 13.67
C LEU A 815 27.36 -2.14 12.57
N GLU A 816 28.43 -1.43 12.94
CA GLU A 816 29.24 -0.66 11.98
C GLU A 816 29.84 -1.57 10.90
N ARG A 817 30.39 -2.73 11.30
CA ARG A 817 30.92 -3.73 10.37
C ARG A 817 29.87 -4.23 9.37
N GLY A 818 28.67 -4.58 9.88
CA GLY A 818 27.56 -5.04 9.05
C GLY A 818 27.13 -3.98 8.03
N ILE A 819 27.03 -2.72 8.44
CA ILE A 819 26.67 -1.60 7.56
C ILE A 819 27.77 -1.35 6.50
N LYS A 820 29.05 -1.37 6.87
CA LYS A 820 30.14 -1.21 5.90
C LYS A 820 30.18 -2.33 4.88
N SER A 821 30.11 -3.59 5.31
CA SER A 821 30.07 -4.76 4.43
C SER A 821 28.89 -4.66 3.45
N ARG A 822 27.69 -4.36 3.96
CA ARG A 822 26.48 -4.19 3.13
C ARG A 822 26.60 -3.07 2.09
N ILE A 823 27.26 -1.96 2.43
CA ILE A 823 27.55 -0.84 1.51
C ILE A 823 28.59 -1.24 0.45
N MET A 824 29.63 -2.00 0.82
CA MET A 824 30.66 -2.48 -0.10
C MET A 824 30.07 -3.45 -1.13
N ASP A 825 29.22 -4.39 -0.68
CA ASP A 825 28.47 -5.29 -1.55
C ASP A 825 27.54 -4.53 -2.50
N PHE A 826 26.79 -3.54 -1.98
CA PHE A 826 25.88 -2.70 -2.76
C PHE A 826 26.58 -1.87 -3.84
N LEU A 827 27.80 -1.41 -3.56
CA LEU A 827 28.64 -0.71 -4.54
C LEU A 827 29.45 -1.68 -5.40
N ASN A 828 29.38 -3.00 -5.16
CA ASN A 828 30.14 -4.03 -5.88
C ASN A 828 31.67 -3.77 -5.80
N VAL A 829 32.16 -3.44 -4.61
CA VAL A 829 33.57 -3.13 -4.31
C VAL A 829 34.13 -4.15 -3.32
N SER A 830 35.28 -4.73 -3.63
CA SER A 830 35.92 -5.72 -2.75
C SER A 830 36.77 -5.08 -1.65
N GLU A 831 36.56 -5.50 -0.41
CA GLU A 831 37.38 -5.16 0.78
C GLU A 831 38.87 -5.51 0.62
N ARG A 832 39.23 -6.42 -0.30
CA ARG A 832 40.63 -6.74 -0.63
C ARG A 832 41.35 -5.59 -1.31
N ASP A 833 40.64 -4.88 -2.18
CA ASP A 833 41.19 -3.79 -3.00
C ASP A 833 40.95 -2.40 -2.38
N TYR A 834 39.98 -2.28 -1.47
CA TYR A 834 39.48 -1.02 -0.93
C TYR A 834 39.16 -1.08 0.57
N SER A 835 39.34 0.04 1.26
CA SER A 835 38.94 0.26 2.65
C SER A 835 37.83 1.33 2.71
N LEU A 836 36.80 1.11 3.55
CA LEU A 836 35.69 2.03 3.73
C LEU A 836 35.77 2.76 5.08
N VAL A 837 35.67 4.08 5.04
CA VAL A 837 35.65 4.99 6.19
C VAL A 837 34.31 5.74 6.21
N LEU A 838 33.64 5.74 7.37
CA LEU A 838 32.42 6.51 7.57
C LEU A 838 32.77 7.94 7.96
N THR A 839 31.99 8.90 7.46
CA THR A 839 32.24 10.34 7.58
C THR A 839 30.95 11.06 7.90
N ALA A 840 31.00 12.15 8.66
CA ALA A 840 29.79 12.84 9.12
C ALA A 840 28.83 13.23 7.97
N ASN A 841 29.37 13.63 6.82
CA ASN A 841 28.60 13.97 5.60
C ASN A 841 29.52 14.00 4.36
N LYS A 842 28.94 14.24 3.18
CA LYS A 842 29.71 14.36 1.92
C LYS A 842 30.82 15.43 2.00
N SER A 843 30.55 16.60 2.57
CA SER A 843 31.54 17.68 2.72
C SER A 843 32.75 17.23 3.55
N SER A 844 32.51 16.40 4.57
CA SER A 844 33.54 15.79 5.43
C SER A 844 34.40 14.76 4.68
N ALA A 845 33.81 13.88 3.86
CA ALA A 845 34.57 12.98 2.99
C ALA A 845 35.45 13.73 1.99
N PHE A 846 34.90 14.77 1.35
CA PHE A 846 35.62 15.63 0.40
C PHE A 846 36.79 16.38 1.07
N LYS A 847 36.56 16.92 2.27
CA LYS A 847 37.57 17.58 3.10
C LYS A 847 38.69 16.61 3.51
N LEU A 848 38.34 15.42 4.01
CA LEU A 848 39.30 14.40 4.44
C LEU A 848 40.25 14.01 3.31
N VAL A 849 39.75 13.80 2.09
CA VAL A 849 40.61 13.54 0.94
C VAL A 849 41.52 14.73 0.66
N ALA A 850 40.99 15.97 0.61
CA ALA A 850 41.85 17.13 0.33
C ALA A 850 42.94 17.37 1.37
N GLU A 851 42.64 17.13 2.66
CA GLU A 851 43.58 17.35 3.76
C GLU A 851 44.62 16.23 3.90
N SER A 852 44.33 15.02 3.45
CA SER A 852 45.29 13.90 3.42
C SER A 852 45.96 13.70 2.04
N TYR A 853 45.46 14.28 0.95
CA TYR A 853 46.08 14.13 -0.37
C TYR A 853 47.35 15.00 -0.49
N PRO A 854 48.46 14.49 -1.06
CA PRO A 854 49.76 15.17 -1.06
C PRO A 854 49.87 16.29 -2.10
N PHE A 855 49.06 17.34 -1.97
CA PHE A 855 49.06 18.51 -2.87
C PHE A 855 50.41 19.25 -2.92
N GLN A 856 51.29 19.07 -1.94
CA GLN A 856 52.65 19.66 -1.98
C GLN A 856 53.46 19.16 -3.19
N THR A 857 53.32 17.86 -3.51
CA THR A 857 53.96 17.19 -4.65
C THR A 857 53.03 17.13 -5.87
N ASN A 858 51.75 16.82 -5.66
CA ASN A 858 50.73 16.65 -6.69
C ASN A 858 49.79 17.86 -6.76
N ARG A 859 50.33 19.01 -7.17
CA ARG A 859 49.68 20.33 -6.98
C ARG A 859 48.35 20.56 -7.69
N LYS A 860 47.89 19.72 -8.61
CA LYS A 860 46.70 20.05 -9.43
C LYS A 860 45.42 19.43 -8.84
N LEU A 861 44.35 20.22 -8.86
CA LEU A 861 42.97 19.77 -8.62
C LEU A 861 42.14 20.15 -9.85
N LEU A 862 41.51 19.17 -10.48
CA LEU A 862 40.63 19.38 -11.64
C LEU A 862 39.26 18.80 -11.34
N THR A 863 38.21 19.63 -11.41
CA THR A 863 36.84 19.28 -11.01
C THR A 863 35.88 19.33 -12.20
N VAL A 864 34.81 18.52 -12.19
CA VAL A 864 33.81 18.48 -13.28
C VAL A 864 32.40 18.68 -12.72
N TYR A 865 32.06 19.93 -12.37
CA TYR A 865 30.76 20.31 -11.80
C TYR A 865 30.13 21.49 -12.54
N ASP A 866 28.86 21.31 -12.94
CA ASP A 866 27.97 22.28 -13.59
C ASP A 866 27.19 23.17 -12.60
N HIS A 867 27.41 22.97 -11.30
CA HIS A 867 26.70 23.65 -10.21
C HIS A 867 27.61 23.91 -9.01
N ASN A 868 27.26 24.91 -8.19
CA ASN A 868 27.87 25.15 -6.88
C ASN A 868 27.59 23.94 -5.96
N SER A 869 28.62 23.47 -5.26
CA SER A 869 28.52 22.30 -4.40
C SER A 869 29.35 22.53 -3.14
N GLU A 870 28.69 22.65 -1.99
CA GLU A 870 29.33 22.93 -0.69
C GLU A 870 30.47 21.94 -0.35
N ALA A 871 30.28 20.66 -0.69
CA ALA A 871 31.30 19.63 -0.52
C ALA A 871 32.53 19.86 -1.41
N LEU A 872 32.30 20.33 -2.65
CA LEU A 872 33.39 20.71 -3.56
C LEU A 872 34.09 21.97 -3.09
N ASP A 873 33.34 23.00 -2.69
CA ASP A 873 33.89 24.24 -2.16
C ASP A 873 34.74 23.97 -0.91
N THR A 874 34.29 23.07 -0.04
CA THR A 874 35.07 22.60 1.12
C THR A 874 36.38 21.91 0.69
N MET A 875 36.34 21.05 -0.33
CA MET A 875 37.54 20.41 -0.90
C MET A 875 38.51 21.43 -1.50
N VAL A 876 38.00 22.37 -2.30
CA VAL A 876 38.76 23.45 -2.95
C VAL A 876 39.46 24.30 -1.90
N ASN A 877 38.73 24.81 -0.90
CA ASN A 877 39.29 25.59 0.20
C ASN A 877 40.37 24.81 0.99
N ALA A 878 40.20 23.51 1.21
CA ALA A 878 41.20 22.67 1.89
C ALA A 878 42.44 22.41 1.03
N ALA A 879 42.26 22.18 -0.28
CA ALA A 879 43.33 21.96 -1.24
C ALA A 879 44.17 23.23 -1.46
N GLU A 880 43.54 24.40 -1.60
CA GLU A 880 44.21 25.69 -1.75
C GLU A 880 45.05 26.05 -0.52
N LYS A 881 44.56 25.79 0.70
CA LYS A 881 45.35 25.89 1.95
C LYS A 881 46.61 25.00 1.92
N ARG A 882 46.55 23.87 1.20
CA ARG A 882 47.67 22.95 0.92
C ARG A 882 48.42 23.28 -0.39
N ARG A 883 48.23 24.50 -0.93
CA ARG A 883 48.87 25.07 -2.13
C ARG A 883 48.53 24.36 -3.46
N ALA A 884 47.35 23.77 -3.54
CA ALA A 884 46.83 23.24 -4.80
C ALA A 884 46.51 24.37 -5.81
N GLN A 885 46.63 24.05 -7.09
CA GLN A 885 46.15 24.82 -8.23
C GLN A 885 44.83 24.19 -8.67
N VAL A 886 43.74 24.92 -8.46
CA VAL A 886 42.38 24.45 -8.75
C VAL A 886 41.95 24.88 -10.14
N SER A 887 41.25 23.99 -10.82
CA SER A 887 40.66 24.20 -12.14
C SER A 887 39.33 23.42 -12.24
N SER A 888 38.42 23.93 -13.06
CA SER A 888 37.09 23.34 -13.26
C SER A 888 36.84 23.14 -14.75
N ALA A 889 36.13 22.07 -15.11
CA ALA A 889 35.58 21.90 -16.45
C ALA A 889 34.54 22.99 -16.73
N GLU A 890 34.45 23.40 -17.99
CA GLU A 890 33.44 24.34 -18.46
C GLU A 890 32.28 23.60 -19.15
N PHE A 891 31.09 24.19 -19.15
CA PHE A 891 29.85 23.58 -19.66
C PHE A 891 29.18 24.46 -20.72
N LYS A 892 28.92 23.91 -21.92
CA LYS A 892 28.40 24.67 -23.07
C LYS A 892 26.95 25.12 -22.87
N TRP A 893 26.71 26.43 -22.92
CA TRP A 893 25.35 26.99 -22.98
C TRP A 893 24.66 26.66 -24.33
N PRO A 894 23.35 26.36 -24.36
CA PRO A 894 22.41 26.26 -23.24
C PRO A 894 22.20 24.83 -22.68
N ARG A 895 22.71 23.79 -23.36
CA ARG A 895 22.46 22.38 -23.02
C ARG A 895 23.30 21.85 -21.85
N LEU A 896 24.27 22.63 -21.35
CA LEU A 896 25.18 22.33 -20.24
C LEU A 896 25.90 20.98 -20.36
N ARG A 897 26.28 20.60 -21.59
CA ARG A 897 27.23 19.50 -21.82
C ARG A 897 28.65 19.95 -21.48
N VAL A 898 29.50 19.02 -21.06
CA VAL A 898 30.92 19.27 -20.80
C VAL A 898 31.59 19.80 -22.07
N HIS A 899 32.40 20.86 -21.96
CA HIS A 899 33.21 21.35 -23.06
C HIS A 899 34.40 20.40 -23.30
N ALA A 900 34.15 19.31 -24.02
CA ALA A 900 35.07 18.17 -24.17
C ALA A 900 36.50 18.59 -24.56
N GLU A 901 36.68 19.51 -25.50
CA GLU A 901 38.02 20.01 -25.84
C GLU A 901 38.79 20.63 -24.67
N ASN A 902 38.13 21.44 -23.84
CA ASN A 902 38.80 22.19 -22.77
C ASN A 902 39.13 21.26 -21.61
N LEU A 903 38.22 20.32 -21.28
CA LEU A 903 38.50 19.25 -20.32
C LEU A 903 39.66 18.35 -20.79
N LYS A 904 39.67 17.95 -22.06
CA LYS A 904 40.76 17.15 -22.66
C LYS A 904 42.10 17.90 -22.61
N LYS A 905 42.11 19.21 -22.91
CA LYS A 905 43.31 20.07 -22.78
C LYS A 905 43.79 20.18 -21.32
N ALA A 906 42.86 20.23 -20.35
CA ALA A 906 43.18 20.27 -18.92
C ALA A 906 43.80 18.96 -18.41
N ILE A 907 43.25 17.80 -18.79
CA ILE A 907 43.76 16.48 -18.39
C ILE A 907 45.13 16.17 -19.02
N LEU A 908 45.29 16.41 -20.32
CA LEU A 908 46.53 16.11 -21.06
C LEU A 908 47.66 17.12 -20.80
N GLY A 909 47.31 18.34 -20.39
CA GLY A 909 48.26 19.45 -20.20
C GLY A 909 48.90 19.96 -21.49
N LYS A 910 49.74 21.00 -21.37
CA LYS A 910 50.53 21.53 -22.50
C LYS A 910 51.66 20.54 -22.83
N LYS A 911 51.73 20.10 -24.10
CA LYS A 911 52.69 19.10 -24.61
C LYS A 911 54.13 19.34 -24.14
N LYS A 912 54.81 18.26 -23.75
CA LYS A 912 56.26 18.16 -23.40
C LYS A 912 56.73 19.02 -22.21
N LYS A 913 56.43 18.59 -20.98
CA LYS A 913 57.34 18.79 -19.82
C LYS A 913 57.21 17.64 -18.81
N LYS A 914 58.35 17.28 -18.21
CA LYS A 914 58.68 16.14 -17.32
C LYS A 914 57.51 15.33 -16.68
N LYS A 915 57.61 13.99 -16.74
CA LYS A 915 56.95 13.05 -15.81
C LYS A 915 57.17 13.56 -14.37
N GLY A 916 56.13 14.06 -13.69
CA GLY A 916 56.26 14.59 -12.34
C GLY A 916 55.04 15.30 -11.78
N GLU A 917 54.38 16.17 -12.54
CA GLU A 917 53.21 16.94 -12.04
C GLU A 917 51.90 16.17 -12.21
N LYS A 918 51.56 15.34 -11.23
CA LYS A 918 50.25 14.68 -11.11
C LYS A 918 49.26 15.57 -10.32
N GLY A 919 47.99 15.19 -10.33
CA GLY A 919 46.92 15.88 -9.61
C GLY A 919 45.77 14.94 -9.23
N LEU A 920 44.80 15.50 -8.51
CA LEU A 920 43.53 14.85 -8.20
C LEU A 920 42.47 15.29 -9.23
N PHE A 921 41.84 14.33 -9.89
CA PHE A 921 40.72 14.54 -10.81
C PHE A 921 39.42 14.15 -10.11
N VAL A 922 38.50 15.10 -9.97
CA VAL A 922 37.25 14.95 -9.21
C VAL A 922 36.07 14.97 -10.18
N PHE A 923 35.40 13.83 -10.29
CA PHE A 923 34.47 13.57 -11.38
C PHE A 923 33.18 12.89 -10.86
N PRO A 924 32.01 13.52 -10.99
CA PRO A 924 30.73 12.81 -10.98
C PRO A 924 30.48 12.18 -12.36
N LEU A 925 29.75 11.06 -12.42
CA LEU A 925 29.28 10.49 -13.70
C LEU A 925 27.99 11.14 -14.20
N GLN A 926 27.30 11.87 -13.34
CA GLN A 926 26.03 12.50 -13.66
C GLN A 926 25.87 13.74 -12.78
N SER A 927 25.37 14.83 -13.37
CA SER A 927 24.94 15.99 -12.60
C SER A 927 23.81 15.60 -11.63
N ARG A 928 23.93 16.08 -10.39
CA ARG A 928 22.86 16.05 -9.39
C ARG A 928 21.76 17.08 -9.65
N VAL A 929 22.03 18.08 -10.47
CA VAL A 929 21.19 19.27 -10.67
C VAL A 929 20.52 19.23 -12.03
N THR A 930 21.28 19.12 -13.12
CA THR A 930 20.74 19.14 -14.50
C THR A 930 20.33 17.77 -15.01
N GLY A 931 20.79 16.69 -14.37
CA GLY A 931 20.64 15.31 -14.88
C GLY A 931 21.49 14.99 -16.11
N GLY A 932 22.43 15.86 -16.49
CA GLY A 932 23.43 15.54 -17.53
C GLY A 932 24.27 14.33 -17.14
N SER A 933 24.39 13.34 -18.03
CA SER A 933 25.30 12.20 -17.89
C SER A 933 26.63 12.51 -18.57
N TYR A 934 27.74 12.10 -17.96
CA TYR A 934 29.11 12.41 -18.39
C TYR A 934 29.86 11.12 -18.72
N SER A 935 30.62 11.09 -19.82
CA SER A 935 31.31 9.86 -20.23
C SER A 935 32.33 9.39 -19.19
N TYR A 936 32.21 8.13 -18.75
CA TYR A 936 33.18 7.50 -17.86
C TYR A 936 34.60 7.42 -18.44
N GLN A 937 34.73 7.59 -19.75
CA GLN A 937 36.01 7.61 -20.46
C GLN A 937 36.92 8.76 -19.98
N TRP A 938 36.35 9.83 -19.41
CA TRP A 938 37.12 10.91 -18.78
C TRP A 938 37.99 10.43 -17.60
N MET A 939 37.48 9.48 -16.80
CA MET A 939 38.25 8.84 -15.71
C MET A 939 39.40 8.00 -16.27
N ASN A 940 39.15 7.18 -17.30
CA ASN A 940 40.21 6.40 -17.97
C ASN A 940 41.30 7.32 -18.52
N LEU A 941 40.91 8.37 -19.23
CA LEU A 941 41.84 9.36 -19.77
C LEU A 941 42.68 10.02 -18.66
N ALA A 942 42.07 10.33 -17.52
CA ALA A 942 42.78 10.89 -16.36
C ALA A 942 43.78 9.89 -15.77
N GLN A 943 43.38 8.64 -15.52
CA GLN A 943 44.24 7.58 -14.98
C GLN A 943 45.39 7.20 -15.92
N GLU A 944 45.13 7.06 -17.23
CA GLU A 944 46.16 6.83 -18.26
C GLU A 944 47.20 7.94 -18.31
N ASN A 945 46.80 9.18 -17.99
CA ASN A 945 47.68 10.34 -17.91
C ASN A 945 48.22 10.59 -16.48
N GLY A 946 48.04 9.64 -15.56
CA GLY A 946 48.68 9.62 -14.25
C GLY A 946 48.06 10.52 -13.19
N TRP A 947 46.82 10.98 -13.39
CA TRP A 947 46.00 11.59 -12.34
C TRP A 947 45.48 10.50 -11.40
N HIS A 948 45.35 10.83 -10.11
CA HIS A 948 44.52 10.03 -9.21
C HIS A 948 43.06 10.49 -9.37
N VAL A 949 42.11 9.57 -9.32
CA VAL A 949 40.69 9.90 -9.54
C VAL A 949 39.87 9.74 -8.26
N LEU A 950 39.10 10.78 -7.94
CA LEU A 950 37.98 10.73 -7.01
C LEU A 950 36.67 10.69 -7.78
N LEU A 951 35.92 9.60 -7.61
CA LEU A 951 34.58 9.44 -8.17
C LEU A 951 33.52 9.91 -7.15
N ASP A 952 32.70 10.89 -7.54
CA ASP A 952 31.51 11.28 -6.80
C ASP A 952 30.31 10.43 -7.21
N ALA A 953 30.00 9.43 -6.39
CA ALA A 953 28.91 8.50 -6.63
C ALA A 953 27.55 8.96 -6.08
N CYS A 954 27.48 10.11 -5.38
CA CYS A 954 26.26 10.55 -4.69
C CYS A 954 25.07 10.88 -5.63
N ALA A 955 25.29 10.93 -6.94
CA ALA A 955 24.25 11.16 -7.96
C ALA A 955 23.63 9.87 -8.51
N LEU A 956 24.27 8.72 -8.28
CA LEU A 956 24.01 7.48 -9.01
C LEU A 956 23.06 6.57 -8.24
N GLY A 957 22.27 5.81 -8.98
CA GLY A 957 21.44 4.76 -8.41
C GLY A 957 22.28 3.53 -8.07
N PRO A 958 21.76 2.65 -7.21
CA PRO A 958 22.52 1.52 -6.64
C PRO A 958 23.21 0.65 -7.69
N LYS A 959 22.42 0.13 -8.64
CA LYS A 959 22.92 -0.76 -9.68
C LYS A 959 23.41 -0.03 -10.94
N ASP A 960 23.41 1.31 -10.95
CA ASP A 960 24.17 2.03 -11.97
C ASP A 960 25.68 1.66 -11.81
N MET A 961 26.12 1.31 -10.58
CA MET A 961 27.45 0.75 -10.28
C MET A 961 27.71 -0.64 -10.86
N ASP A 962 26.73 -1.55 -10.85
CA ASP A 962 26.87 -2.89 -11.43
C ASP A 962 27.16 -2.83 -12.93
N SER A 963 26.52 -1.89 -13.64
CA SER A 963 26.78 -1.65 -15.06
C SER A 963 28.03 -0.83 -15.31
N PHE A 964 28.49 -0.07 -14.32
CA PHE A 964 29.65 0.81 -14.42
C PHE A 964 30.98 0.05 -14.42
N GLY A 965 31.02 -1.16 -13.85
CA GLY A 965 32.24 -1.96 -13.78
C GLY A 965 33.32 -1.27 -12.93
N LEU A 966 33.02 -0.96 -11.67
CA LEU A 966 34.03 -0.49 -10.71
C LEU A 966 35.24 -1.44 -10.62
N SER A 967 35.00 -2.74 -10.83
CA SER A 967 36.01 -3.79 -10.98
C SER A 967 36.98 -3.58 -12.16
N LEU A 968 36.60 -2.85 -13.20
CA LEU A 968 37.43 -2.51 -14.37
C LEU A 968 38.21 -1.22 -14.15
N PHE A 969 37.54 -0.14 -13.75
CA PHE A 969 38.15 1.20 -13.72
C PHE A 969 38.84 1.55 -12.40
N LYS A 970 38.45 0.92 -11.30
CA LYS A 970 39.09 0.98 -9.98
C LYS A 970 39.60 2.40 -9.60
N PRO A 971 38.72 3.40 -9.39
CA PRO A 971 39.12 4.74 -8.98
C PRO A 971 39.92 4.74 -7.67
N ASP A 972 40.76 5.74 -7.43
CA ASP A 972 41.63 5.78 -6.24
C ASP A 972 40.85 6.16 -4.98
N PHE A 973 39.86 7.03 -5.15
CA PHE A 973 38.90 7.45 -4.13
C PHE A 973 37.48 7.37 -4.67
N LEU A 974 36.53 6.97 -3.84
CA LEU A 974 35.11 6.91 -4.15
C LEU A 974 34.34 7.52 -2.98
N VAL A 975 33.49 8.52 -3.25
CA VAL A 975 32.61 9.12 -2.25
C VAL A 975 31.17 8.81 -2.59
N SER A 976 30.47 8.17 -1.66
CA SER A 976 29.02 8.02 -1.70
C SER A 976 28.42 8.63 -0.42
N SER A 977 27.11 8.84 -0.41
CA SER A 977 26.42 9.40 0.76
C SER A 977 25.01 8.85 0.87
N PHE A 978 24.72 8.28 2.04
CA PHE A 978 23.50 7.53 2.30
C PHE A 978 22.50 8.31 3.15
N TYR A 979 22.63 9.64 3.24
CA TYR A 979 21.64 10.53 3.87
C TYR A 979 20.21 10.31 3.36
N LYS A 980 20.06 10.04 2.05
CA LYS A 980 18.77 9.67 1.43
C LYS A 980 18.19 8.33 1.88
N VAL A 981 19.01 7.47 2.48
CA VAL A 981 18.67 6.09 2.89
C VAL A 981 18.47 5.99 4.40
N PHE A 982 19.25 6.74 5.19
CA PHE A 982 19.28 6.66 6.66
C PHE A 982 18.82 7.94 7.39
N GLY A 983 18.29 8.94 6.69
CA GLY A 983 17.55 10.08 7.27
C GLY A 983 18.31 10.99 8.24
N ASP A 984 17.56 11.80 8.98
CA ASP A 984 18.04 12.82 9.93
C ASP A 984 17.52 12.48 11.33
N ASN A 985 18.22 12.70 12.45
CA ASN A 985 19.56 13.25 12.73
C ASN A 985 20.30 12.23 13.62
N PRO A 986 21.58 11.85 13.37
CA PRO A 986 22.55 12.49 12.49
C PRO A 986 22.30 12.24 11.01
N THR A 987 22.18 13.35 10.30
CA THR A 987 21.76 13.48 8.91
C THR A 987 22.67 12.65 7.99
N GLY A 988 22.11 11.59 7.44
CA GLY A 988 22.82 10.31 7.33
C GLY A 988 24.22 10.35 6.72
N PHE A 989 25.12 9.59 7.33
CA PHE A 989 26.56 9.64 7.07
C PHE A 989 26.97 9.55 5.58
N GLY A 990 28.08 10.20 5.25
CA GLY A 990 28.83 9.95 4.03
C GLY A 990 29.78 8.76 4.19
N CYS A 991 30.15 8.09 3.10
CA CYS A 991 31.27 7.16 3.11
C CYS A 991 32.38 7.62 2.16
N LEU A 992 33.61 7.39 2.58
CA LEU A 992 34.82 7.54 1.79
C LEU A 992 35.43 6.15 1.63
N ILE A 993 35.51 5.68 0.39
CA ILE A 993 36.11 4.40 0.02
C ILE A 993 37.45 4.70 -0.65
N VAL A 994 38.53 4.15 -0.08
CA VAL A 994 39.92 4.44 -0.46
C VAL A 994 40.57 3.16 -0.97
N LYS A 995 41.21 3.24 -2.13
CA LYS A 995 41.93 2.09 -2.72
C LYS A 995 43.16 1.76 -1.87
N ASN A 996 43.30 0.49 -1.49
CA ASN A 996 44.36 0.05 -0.56
C ASN A 996 45.77 0.39 -1.08
N SER A 997 45.97 0.43 -2.41
CA SER A 997 47.23 0.82 -3.05
C SER A 997 47.62 2.30 -2.90
N VAL A 998 46.68 3.21 -2.55
CA VAL A 998 46.97 4.66 -2.39
C VAL A 998 47.08 5.11 -0.93
N VAL A 999 46.85 4.24 0.05
CA VAL A 999 46.96 4.58 1.48
C VAL A 999 48.37 5.05 1.86
N SER A 1000 49.40 4.48 1.23
CA SER A 1000 50.80 4.84 1.46
C SER A 1000 51.15 6.29 1.08
N ILE A 1001 50.52 6.84 0.03
CA ILE A 1001 50.77 8.20 -0.46
C ILE A 1001 49.99 9.29 0.28
N LEU A 1002 49.07 8.92 1.17
CA LEU A 1002 48.35 9.89 2.00
C LEU A 1002 49.30 10.52 3.03
N GLU A 1003 49.03 11.78 3.39
CA GLU A 1003 49.65 12.52 4.48
C GLU A 1003 48.74 12.51 5.72
N GLU A 1004 49.34 12.68 6.89
CA GLU A 1004 48.59 12.83 8.15
C GLU A 1004 47.85 14.17 8.18
N SER A 1005 46.55 14.11 8.49
CA SER A 1005 45.68 15.28 8.67
C SER A 1005 45.36 15.51 10.15
N LYS A 1006 44.96 16.72 10.52
CA LYS A 1006 44.61 17.10 11.90
C LYS A 1006 43.10 16.99 12.20
N THR A 1007 42.34 16.28 11.37
CA THR A 1007 40.90 16.52 11.26
C THR A 1007 40.05 15.30 11.64
N ALA A 1008 39.33 15.45 12.75
CA ALA A 1008 38.34 14.52 13.29
C ALA A 1008 37.00 14.60 12.52
N CYS A 1009 37.02 14.19 11.24
CA CYS A 1009 35.81 14.09 10.39
C CYS A 1009 35.38 12.65 10.09
N ILE A 1010 36.13 11.67 10.60
CA ILE A 1010 35.76 10.25 10.60
C ILE A 1010 34.74 10.04 11.73
N VAL A 1011 33.78 9.15 11.49
CA VAL A 1011 32.78 8.81 12.49
C VAL A 1011 32.60 7.31 12.65
N SER A 1012 32.08 6.88 13.80
CA SER A 1012 31.71 5.51 14.11
C SER A 1012 30.22 5.39 14.46
N LEU A 1013 29.65 4.20 14.29
CA LEU A 1013 28.22 3.94 14.53
C LEU A 1013 28.05 3.14 15.83
N VAL A 1014 27.30 3.73 16.78
CA VAL A 1014 27.07 3.19 18.13
C VAL A 1014 25.60 2.80 18.28
N PRO A 1015 25.27 1.54 18.64
CA PRO A 1015 23.88 1.13 18.88
C PRO A 1015 23.33 1.79 20.15
N GLN A 1016 22.09 2.32 20.10
CA GLN A 1016 21.47 3.00 21.26
C GLN A 1016 21.04 2.04 22.39
N THR A 1017 20.94 0.73 22.15
CA THR A 1017 20.59 -0.26 23.18
C THR A 1017 21.60 -1.42 23.28
N PRO A 1018 22.09 -1.78 24.48
CA PRO A 1018 23.08 -2.87 24.66
C PRO A 1018 22.57 -4.29 24.33
N GLN A 1019 21.29 -4.47 24.02
CA GLN A 1019 20.66 -5.79 23.85
C GLN A 1019 20.66 -6.33 22.41
N PHE A 1020 21.29 -5.63 21.45
CA PHE A 1020 21.43 -6.11 20.07
C PHE A 1020 22.42 -7.28 19.94
N HIS A 1021 22.03 -8.46 20.42
CA HIS A 1021 22.62 -9.73 20.02
C HIS A 1021 22.08 -10.12 18.64
N SER A 1022 22.85 -9.72 17.61
CA SER A 1022 22.75 -10.06 16.18
C SER A 1022 21.64 -11.03 15.72
N PRO A 1023 20.69 -10.51 14.95
CA PRO A 1023 20.40 -10.94 13.58
C PRO A 1023 21.10 -10.00 12.58
N GLU A 1024 21.04 -10.33 11.29
CA GLU A 1024 21.63 -9.52 10.19
C GLU A 1024 21.09 -8.09 10.17
N VAL A 1025 21.95 -7.11 9.84
CA VAL A 1025 21.56 -5.68 9.80
C VAL A 1025 20.73 -5.39 8.54
N GLU A 1026 19.41 -5.41 8.68
CA GLU A 1026 18.46 -5.24 7.57
C GLU A 1026 18.44 -3.79 7.04
N CYS A 1027 19.22 -3.53 5.98
CA CYS A 1027 19.30 -2.25 5.30
C CYS A 1027 18.18 -2.11 4.26
N LYS A 1028 16.92 -2.29 4.68
CA LYS A 1028 15.74 -2.50 3.82
C LYS A 1028 15.69 -1.69 2.52
N CYS A 1029 15.99 -0.38 2.56
CA CYS A 1029 16.01 0.47 1.37
C CYS A 1029 17.04 -0.01 0.31
N LEU A 1030 18.25 -0.41 0.75
CA LEU A 1030 19.26 -1.03 -0.10
C LEU A 1030 18.78 -2.40 -0.61
N ASP A 1031 18.22 -3.22 0.28
CA ASP A 1031 17.76 -4.59 0.00
C ASP A 1031 16.58 -4.61 -1.00
N GLN A 1032 15.68 -3.65 -0.90
CA GLN A 1032 14.55 -3.46 -1.80
C GLN A 1032 15.02 -3.05 -3.20
N VAL A 1033 15.96 -2.11 -3.32
CA VAL A 1033 16.54 -1.77 -4.63
C VAL A 1033 17.31 -2.96 -5.20
N ASP A 1034 17.96 -3.75 -4.35
CA ASP A 1034 18.65 -4.96 -4.78
C ASP A 1034 17.70 -6.04 -5.31
N SER A 1035 16.58 -6.28 -4.62
CA SER A 1035 15.53 -7.21 -5.05
C SER A 1035 14.78 -6.77 -6.32
N LEU A 1036 14.57 -5.47 -6.52
CA LEU A 1036 13.94 -4.89 -7.72
C LEU A 1036 14.82 -5.03 -8.98
N GLY A 1037 16.13 -4.88 -8.82
CA GLY A 1037 17.09 -4.91 -9.92
C GLY A 1037 17.11 -3.63 -10.78
N LEU A 1038 18.26 -3.43 -11.45
CA LEU A 1038 18.58 -2.21 -12.19
C LEU A 1038 17.55 -1.85 -13.25
N MET A 1039 17.14 -2.85 -14.04
CA MET A 1039 16.29 -2.60 -15.20
C MET A 1039 14.94 -2.01 -14.82
N VAL A 1040 14.39 -2.41 -13.66
CA VAL A 1040 13.09 -1.93 -13.19
C VAL A 1040 13.21 -0.48 -12.71
N VAL A 1041 14.20 -0.20 -11.87
CA VAL A 1041 14.49 1.13 -11.32
C VAL A 1041 14.87 2.14 -12.43
N ASN A 1042 15.66 1.73 -13.41
CA ASN A 1042 16.06 2.62 -14.50
C ASN A 1042 14.95 2.84 -15.54
N LYS A 1043 14.11 1.84 -15.83
CA LYS A 1043 12.87 2.05 -16.59
C LYS A 1043 12.00 3.11 -15.91
N ARG A 1044 11.75 2.94 -14.60
CA ARG A 1044 10.94 3.85 -13.78
C ARG A 1044 11.41 5.29 -13.88
N ARG A 1045 12.66 5.54 -13.45
CA ARG A 1045 13.26 6.88 -13.42
C ARG A 1045 13.30 7.52 -14.81
N LYS A 1046 13.71 6.77 -15.84
CA LYS A 1046 13.84 7.25 -17.23
C LYS A 1046 12.52 7.69 -17.84
N TYR A 1047 11.45 6.90 -17.69
CA TYR A 1047 10.16 7.23 -18.30
C TYR A 1047 9.53 8.45 -17.61
N LEU A 1048 9.56 8.51 -16.28
CA LEU A 1048 9.03 9.65 -15.52
C LEU A 1048 9.76 10.96 -15.82
N ILE A 1049 11.10 10.97 -15.83
CA ILE A 1049 11.85 12.22 -16.07
C ILE A 1049 11.70 12.73 -17.50
N ASN A 1050 11.68 11.83 -18.50
CA ASN A 1050 11.49 12.23 -19.90
C ASN A 1050 10.05 12.71 -20.16
N TRP A 1051 9.04 12.09 -19.54
CA TRP A 1051 7.66 12.59 -19.59
C TRP A 1051 7.54 13.98 -18.98
N LEU A 1052 8.07 14.18 -17.77
CA LEU A 1052 7.97 15.45 -17.06
C LEU A 1052 8.67 16.59 -17.83
N VAL A 1053 9.82 16.30 -18.43
CA VAL A 1053 10.54 17.25 -19.30
C VAL A 1053 9.73 17.60 -20.54
N ALA A 1054 9.11 16.61 -21.20
CA ALA A 1054 8.21 16.88 -22.32
C ALA A 1054 7.04 17.78 -21.88
N ALA A 1055 6.33 17.39 -20.83
CA ALA A 1055 5.16 18.07 -20.29
C ALA A 1055 5.45 19.53 -19.90
N LEU A 1056 6.55 19.80 -19.17
CA LEU A 1056 6.96 21.17 -18.79
C LEU A 1056 7.26 22.05 -20.01
N THR A 1057 7.83 21.48 -21.08
CA THR A 1057 8.11 22.25 -22.32
C THR A 1057 6.88 22.59 -23.16
N LYS A 1058 5.69 22.09 -22.81
CA LYS A 1058 4.42 22.43 -23.48
C LYS A 1058 3.70 23.63 -22.85
N LEU A 1059 4.16 24.12 -21.70
CA LEU A 1059 3.56 25.25 -20.99
C LEU A 1059 4.08 26.58 -21.58
N GLN A 1060 3.18 27.43 -22.09
CA GLN A 1060 3.50 28.72 -22.73
C GLN A 1060 2.52 29.81 -22.32
N HIS A 1061 2.98 31.04 -22.14
CA HIS A 1061 2.10 32.17 -21.81
C HIS A 1061 1.22 32.58 -23.01
N PRO A 1062 -0.05 32.95 -22.78
CA PRO A 1062 -0.95 33.40 -23.84
C PRO A 1062 -0.52 34.75 -24.46
N ASN A 1063 -1.02 35.03 -25.67
CA ASN A 1063 -1.01 36.35 -26.32
C ASN A 1063 0.35 36.99 -26.72
N ARG A 1064 1.44 36.22 -26.82
CA ARG A 1064 2.64 36.62 -27.60
C ARG A 1064 2.74 35.80 -28.89
N LEU A 1065 2.98 36.48 -30.02
CA LEU A 1065 3.11 35.88 -31.37
C LEU A 1065 4.17 34.76 -31.46
N ASP A 1066 5.14 34.77 -30.55
CA ASP A 1066 6.29 33.86 -30.53
C ASP A 1066 6.15 32.68 -29.53
N GLY A 1067 5.06 32.62 -28.75
CA GLY A 1067 4.80 31.55 -27.77
C GLY A 1067 5.82 31.47 -26.62
N PHE A 1068 5.84 32.47 -25.73
CA PHE A 1068 6.86 32.56 -24.67
C PHE A 1068 6.72 31.41 -23.64
N PRO A 1069 7.77 30.59 -23.42
CA PRO A 1069 7.67 29.40 -22.56
C PRO A 1069 7.64 29.77 -21.07
N LEU A 1070 6.74 29.14 -20.32
CA LEU A 1070 6.66 29.28 -18.87
C LEU A 1070 7.93 28.80 -18.17
N VAL A 1071 8.53 27.71 -18.68
CA VAL A 1071 9.62 26.98 -18.04
C VAL A 1071 10.84 26.93 -18.95
N ARG A 1072 12.00 27.40 -18.44
CA ARG A 1072 13.30 27.18 -19.07
C ARG A 1072 14.03 26.04 -18.35
N ILE A 1073 14.26 24.94 -19.06
CA ILE A 1073 15.03 23.79 -18.58
C ILE A 1073 16.52 23.98 -18.89
N TYR A 1074 17.38 23.66 -17.92
CA TYR A 1074 18.84 23.68 -18.04
C TYR A 1074 19.39 22.26 -18.02
N GLY A 1075 20.22 21.91 -19.02
CA GLY A 1075 20.75 20.56 -19.19
C GLY A 1075 20.16 19.82 -20.41
N PRO A 1076 20.21 18.47 -20.44
CA PRO A 1076 19.57 17.69 -21.50
C PRO A 1076 18.05 17.89 -21.50
N LYS A 1077 17.43 17.83 -22.69
CA LYS A 1077 15.97 17.66 -22.87
C LYS A 1077 15.63 16.16 -22.81
N ILE A 1078 14.76 15.66 -23.70
CA ILE A 1078 14.48 14.24 -23.82
C ILE A 1078 15.76 13.51 -24.26
N LYS A 1079 16.16 12.46 -23.54
CA LYS A 1079 17.33 11.61 -23.86
C LYS A 1079 17.17 10.25 -23.20
N PHE A 1080 17.62 9.18 -23.87
CA PHE A 1080 17.55 7.82 -23.32
C PHE A 1080 18.38 7.63 -22.03
N ASP A 1081 19.51 8.33 -21.95
CA ASP A 1081 20.54 8.20 -20.91
C ASP A 1081 20.63 9.44 -19.99
N ARG A 1082 19.58 10.27 -19.93
CA ARG A 1082 19.51 11.35 -18.94
C ARG A 1082 19.30 10.80 -17.53
N GLY A 1083 19.86 11.52 -16.55
CA GLY A 1083 19.59 11.30 -15.14
C GLY A 1083 18.18 11.70 -14.71
N PRO A 1084 17.76 11.26 -13.50
CA PRO A 1084 16.45 11.60 -12.91
C PRO A 1084 16.34 13.04 -12.38
N ALA A 1085 17.40 13.85 -12.51
CA ALA A 1085 17.42 15.23 -12.05
C ALA A 1085 17.00 16.22 -13.16
N LEU A 1086 16.52 17.38 -12.73
CA LEU A 1086 16.10 18.49 -13.60
C LEU A 1086 16.34 19.82 -12.88
N ALA A 1087 17.00 20.74 -13.58
CA ALA A 1087 17.16 22.13 -13.20
C ALA A 1087 16.31 23.02 -14.13
N PHE A 1088 15.55 23.95 -13.57
CA PHE A 1088 14.69 24.84 -14.34
C PHE A 1088 14.47 26.18 -13.65
N ASN A 1089 13.95 27.15 -14.41
CA ASN A 1089 13.38 28.39 -13.90
C ASN A 1089 11.98 28.59 -14.48
N VAL A 1090 11.12 29.22 -13.69
CA VAL A 1090 9.76 29.65 -14.09
C VAL A 1090 9.80 31.15 -14.38
N TYR A 1091 9.09 31.57 -15.42
CA TYR A 1091 8.97 32.95 -15.85
C TYR A 1091 7.52 33.40 -15.80
N ASP A 1092 7.25 34.63 -15.42
CA ASP A 1092 5.90 35.20 -15.50
C ASP A 1092 5.56 35.68 -16.93
N TRP A 1093 4.34 36.21 -17.08
CA TRP A 1093 3.80 36.65 -18.37
C TRP A 1093 4.57 37.84 -18.99
N GLU A 1094 5.27 38.64 -18.18
CA GLU A 1094 6.13 39.73 -18.68
C GLU A 1094 7.33 39.15 -19.45
N GLY A 1095 7.74 37.95 -19.06
CA GLY A 1095 8.97 37.28 -19.44
C GLY A 1095 10.07 37.40 -18.38
N GLU A 1096 9.73 37.88 -17.17
CA GLU A 1096 10.67 38.04 -16.07
C GLU A 1096 10.82 36.73 -15.28
N LYS A 1097 12.05 36.50 -14.79
CA LYS A 1097 12.37 35.28 -14.05
C LYS A 1097 11.85 35.38 -12.61
N LEU A 1098 11.05 34.41 -12.19
CA LEU A 1098 10.62 34.29 -10.80
C LEU A 1098 11.76 33.76 -9.90
N ASP A 1099 11.86 34.28 -8.68
CA ASP A 1099 12.84 33.86 -7.68
C ASP A 1099 12.69 32.36 -7.33
N PRO A 1100 13.72 31.52 -7.51
CA PRO A 1100 13.69 30.11 -7.08
C PRO A 1100 13.29 29.91 -5.62
N THR A 1101 13.60 30.86 -4.73
CA THR A 1101 13.22 30.83 -3.32
C THR A 1101 11.71 30.97 -3.13
N PHE A 1102 11.08 31.86 -3.90
CA PHE A 1102 9.63 32.02 -3.90
C PHE A 1102 8.93 30.76 -4.41
N ILE A 1103 9.40 30.19 -5.52
CA ILE A 1103 8.84 28.96 -6.10
C ILE A 1103 8.95 27.78 -5.11
N GLN A 1104 10.13 27.58 -4.50
CA GLN A 1104 10.36 26.50 -3.55
C GLN A 1104 9.48 26.61 -2.30
N LYS A 1105 9.43 27.80 -1.66
CA LYS A 1105 8.56 28.02 -0.49
C LYS A 1105 7.07 27.90 -0.82
N LEU A 1106 6.65 28.22 -2.04
CA LEU A 1106 5.27 28.03 -2.48
C LEU A 1106 4.96 26.55 -2.74
N ALA A 1107 5.93 25.79 -3.25
CA ALA A 1107 5.82 24.35 -3.44
C ALA A 1107 5.70 23.59 -2.10
N ASP A 1108 6.46 23.99 -1.07
CA ASP A 1108 6.34 23.43 0.29
C ASP A 1108 4.90 23.55 0.83
N ARG A 1109 4.25 24.73 0.67
CA ARG A 1109 2.83 24.95 1.04
C ARG A 1109 1.85 24.06 0.28
N HIS A 1110 2.27 23.51 -0.86
CA HIS A 1110 1.51 22.58 -1.68
C HIS A 1110 1.96 21.12 -1.53
N HIS A 1111 2.75 20.82 -0.48
CA HIS A 1111 3.29 19.48 -0.18
C HIS A 1111 4.15 18.93 -1.33
N ILE A 1112 5.00 19.77 -1.92
CA ILE A 1112 5.95 19.42 -2.98
C ILE A 1112 7.35 19.86 -2.54
N SER A 1113 8.24 18.90 -2.24
CA SER A 1113 9.64 19.24 -1.92
C SER A 1113 10.44 19.52 -3.19
N LEU A 1114 10.94 20.75 -3.29
CA LEU A 1114 11.91 21.21 -4.30
C LEU A 1114 13.18 21.70 -3.58
N SER A 1115 14.33 21.66 -4.24
CA SER A 1115 15.53 22.37 -3.78
C SER A 1115 15.90 23.51 -4.73
N GLN A 1116 16.96 24.23 -4.36
CA GLN A 1116 17.53 25.31 -5.12
C GLN A 1116 19.00 25.00 -5.41
N GLY A 1117 19.51 25.49 -6.53
CA GLY A 1117 20.92 25.38 -6.91
C GLY A 1117 21.39 26.62 -7.65
N VAL A 1118 22.71 26.74 -7.84
CA VAL A 1118 23.32 27.77 -8.68
C VAL A 1118 24.18 27.07 -9.71
N LEU A 1119 23.86 27.25 -11.00
CA LEU A 1119 24.65 26.74 -12.11
C LEU A 1119 25.89 27.62 -12.33
N ASN A 1120 27.03 27.00 -12.56
CA ASN A 1120 28.33 27.68 -12.66
C ASN A 1120 29.19 27.10 -13.80
N ASN A 1121 30.41 27.64 -13.97
CA ASN A 1121 31.38 27.20 -14.99
C ASN A 1121 30.81 27.17 -16.43
N ILE A 1122 29.85 28.05 -16.73
CA ILE A 1122 29.13 28.06 -18.01
C ILE A 1122 29.97 28.78 -19.09
N TRP A 1123 30.23 28.08 -20.18
CA TRP A 1123 30.88 28.61 -21.38
C TRP A 1123 29.84 29.01 -22.43
N PHE A 1124 29.93 30.25 -22.90
CA PHE A 1124 29.04 30.83 -23.89
C PHE A 1124 29.77 30.97 -25.23
N GLN A 1125 29.16 30.50 -26.32
CA GLN A 1125 29.57 30.89 -27.68
C GLN A 1125 29.33 32.39 -27.88
N ASP A 1126 30.10 33.04 -28.76
CA ASP A 1126 29.99 34.49 -29.00
C ASP A 1126 28.59 34.95 -29.40
N LYS A 1127 27.81 34.10 -30.08
CA LYS A 1127 26.39 34.36 -30.42
C LYS A 1127 25.45 34.53 -29.22
N TYR A 1128 25.89 34.21 -28.00
CA TYR A 1128 25.12 34.33 -26.76
C TYR A 1128 25.66 35.42 -25.81
N GLN A 1129 26.54 36.32 -26.25
CA GLN A 1129 27.12 37.39 -25.39
C GLN A 1129 26.03 38.28 -24.75
N GLU A 1130 25.00 38.67 -25.49
CA GLU A 1130 23.89 39.48 -24.94
C GLU A 1130 23.02 38.70 -23.94
N GLU A 1131 22.75 37.42 -24.22
CA GLU A 1131 21.97 36.56 -23.32
C GLU A 1131 22.74 36.28 -22.03
N ARG A 1132 24.05 36.10 -22.13
CA ARG A 1132 24.97 35.91 -21.00
C ARG A 1132 24.88 37.04 -19.98
N ASP A 1133 24.90 38.30 -20.42
CA ASP A 1133 24.86 39.44 -19.50
C ASP A 1133 23.48 39.70 -18.90
N ARG A 1134 22.40 39.18 -19.51
CA ARG A 1134 21.04 39.19 -18.91
C ARG A 1134 20.83 38.08 -17.88
N ILE A 1135 21.35 36.88 -18.13
CA ILE A 1135 21.04 35.67 -17.33
C ILE A 1135 22.04 35.44 -16.18
N LEU A 1136 23.27 35.94 -16.27
CA LEU A 1136 24.27 35.72 -15.22
C LEU A 1136 24.11 36.68 -14.03
N GLU A 1137 23.62 36.15 -12.92
CA GLU A 1137 23.46 36.82 -11.65
C GLU A 1137 24.81 37.02 -10.92
N LYS A 1138 24.96 38.14 -10.21
CA LYS A 1138 26.07 38.34 -9.26
C LYS A 1138 25.71 37.68 -7.93
N THR A 1139 26.43 36.64 -7.54
CA THR A 1139 26.23 35.98 -6.24
C THR A 1139 26.45 36.96 -5.08
N LYS A 1140 25.40 37.24 -4.27
CA LYS A 1140 25.53 37.96 -2.99
C LYS A 1140 26.05 37.01 -1.92
N THR A 1141 27.35 37.03 -1.66
CA THR A 1141 27.93 36.37 -0.47
C THR A 1141 27.77 37.28 0.75
N GLU A 1142 26.70 37.09 1.52
CA GLU A 1142 26.57 37.72 2.83
C GLU A 1142 27.53 37.07 3.84
N LYS A 1143 28.71 37.68 3.97
CA LYS A 1143 29.49 37.64 5.21
C LYS A 1143 29.97 39.05 5.52
N GLN A 1144 29.48 39.63 6.61
CA GLN A 1144 30.14 40.77 7.24
C GLN A 1144 31.50 40.29 7.78
N GLY A 1145 32.59 40.88 7.32
CA GLY A 1145 33.94 40.58 7.79
C GLY A 1145 34.98 40.45 6.68
N GLU A 1146 35.82 41.47 6.58
CA GLU A 1146 37.10 41.53 5.84
C GLU A 1146 37.07 41.55 4.30
N SER A 1147 37.66 42.61 3.74
CA SER A 1147 37.81 42.83 2.31
C SER A 1147 38.99 42.07 1.72
N ARG A 1148 38.73 41.28 0.67
CA ARG A 1148 39.70 41.00 -0.41
C ARG A 1148 38.95 40.91 -1.73
N ASP A 1149 39.55 41.46 -2.78
CA ASP A 1149 39.00 41.50 -4.14
C ASP A 1149 38.74 40.10 -4.71
N ASN A 1150 37.55 39.58 -4.46
CA ASN A 1150 37.08 38.36 -5.08
C ASN A 1150 36.14 38.74 -6.23
N LYS A 1151 36.54 38.46 -7.47
CA LYS A 1151 35.67 38.63 -8.64
C LYS A 1151 34.46 37.72 -8.46
N GLY A 1152 33.34 38.28 -8.01
CA GLY A 1152 32.16 37.53 -7.61
C GLY A 1152 31.75 36.53 -8.68
N ALA A 1153 31.67 35.25 -8.30
CA ALA A 1153 31.28 34.18 -9.20
C ALA A 1153 29.90 34.51 -9.80
N LYS A 1154 29.86 34.65 -11.12
CA LYS A 1154 28.62 34.81 -11.89
C LYS A 1154 28.01 33.42 -12.09
N GLY A 1155 26.72 33.26 -11.79
CA GLY A 1155 26.00 31.99 -11.91
C GLY A 1155 24.53 32.19 -12.28
N ILE A 1156 23.77 31.09 -12.34
CA ILE A 1156 22.33 31.11 -12.60
C ILE A 1156 21.63 30.38 -11.47
N SER A 1157 20.88 31.09 -10.63
CA SER A 1157 20.03 30.45 -9.63
C SER A 1157 18.91 29.66 -10.32
N VAL A 1158 18.62 28.44 -9.84
CA VAL A 1158 17.64 27.51 -10.43
C VAL A 1158 16.86 26.76 -9.36
N VAL A 1159 15.63 26.39 -9.69
CA VAL A 1159 14.86 25.37 -8.97
C VAL A 1159 15.33 23.99 -9.44
N THR A 1160 15.43 23.04 -8.52
CA THR A 1160 15.94 21.68 -8.81
C THR A 1160 15.03 20.59 -8.24
N ILE A 1161 14.91 19.49 -8.98
CA ILE A 1161 14.28 18.23 -8.54
C ILE A 1161 15.15 17.04 -8.92
N ALA A 1162 14.98 15.90 -8.24
CA ALA A 1162 15.67 14.64 -8.54
C ALA A 1162 14.83 13.40 -8.13
N LEU A 1163 14.18 12.76 -9.10
CA LEU A 1163 13.32 11.58 -8.85
C LEU A 1163 14.10 10.41 -8.22
N SER A 1164 13.61 9.84 -7.12
CA SER A 1164 14.11 8.55 -6.63
C SER A 1164 13.47 7.39 -7.40
N PHE A 1165 13.85 6.17 -7.02
CA PHE A 1165 13.17 4.97 -7.51
C PHE A 1165 11.69 4.91 -7.09
N LEU A 1166 11.31 5.45 -5.92
CA LEU A 1166 9.94 5.39 -5.38
C LEU A 1166 8.96 6.39 -6.04
N ALA A 1167 9.44 7.34 -6.84
CA ALA A 1167 8.58 8.30 -7.53
C ALA A 1167 7.60 7.57 -8.46
N ASN A 1168 6.36 8.06 -8.55
CA ASN A 1168 5.32 7.53 -9.44
C ASN A 1168 4.83 8.60 -10.43
N PHE A 1169 3.90 8.21 -11.31
CA PHE A 1169 3.35 9.12 -12.31
C PHE A 1169 2.54 10.26 -11.68
N GLU A 1170 1.83 9.99 -10.58
CA GLU A 1170 1.05 10.98 -9.85
C GLU A 1170 1.96 12.07 -9.24
N ASP A 1171 3.12 11.71 -8.66
CA ASP A 1171 4.11 12.68 -8.18
C ASP A 1171 4.52 13.63 -9.32
N THR A 1172 4.84 13.09 -10.50
CA THR A 1172 5.24 13.92 -11.66
C THR A 1172 4.10 14.75 -12.23
N TYR A 1173 2.87 14.22 -12.29
CA TYR A 1173 1.70 14.93 -12.79
C TYR A 1173 1.30 16.08 -11.85
N ARG A 1174 1.24 15.83 -10.54
CA ARG A 1174 0.85 16.85 -9.55
C ARG A 1174 1.83 18.03 -9.52
N PHE A 1175 3.11 17.77 -9.72
CA PHE A 1175 4.11 18.82 -9.88
C PHE A 1175 4.01 19.57 -11.20
N TRP A 1176 3.78 18.87 -12.33
CA TRP A 1176 3.51 19.54 -13.60
C TRP A 1176 2.29 20.47 -13.51
N ALA A 1177 1.20 19.99 -12.92
CA ALA A 1177 -0.01 20.77 -12.66
C ALA A 1177 0.25 21.96 -11.71
N PHE A 1178 1.08 21.79 -10.66
CA PHE A 1178 1.50 22.90 -9.80
C PHE A 1178 2.27 23.97 -10.57
N ILE A 1179 3.24 23.58 -11.42
CA ILE A 1179 4.00 24.53 -12.23
C ILE A 1179 3.10 25.24 -13.26
N ALA A 1180 2.13 24.55 -13.86
CA ALA A 1180 1.21 25.17 -14.82
C ALA A 1180 0.35 26.30 -14.22
N ARG A 1181 0.12 26.33 -12.90
CA ARG A 1181 -0.61 27.44 -12.24
C ARG A 1181 0.08 28.79 -12.42
N PHE A 1182 1.39 28.82 -12.69
CA PHE A 1182 2.12 30.04 -12.99
C PHE A 1182 1.84 30.63 -14.40
N LEU A 1183 0.98 29.98 -15.21
CA LEU A 1183 0.37 30.58 -16.41
C LEU A 1183 -0.69 31.64 -16.06
N ASP A 1184 -1.32 31.52 -14.89
CA ASP A 1184 -2.29 32.49 -14.38
C ASP A 1184 -1.57 33.68 -13.73
N ALA A 1185 -1.72 34.85 -14.36
CA ALA A 1185 -1.14 36.11 -13.88
C ALA A 1185 -1.69 36.53 -12.50
N ASP A 1186 -2.98 36.32 -12.24
CA ASP A 1186 -3.62 36.70 -10.97
C ASP A 1186 -3.12 35.79 -9.84
N PHE A 1187 -2.90 34.50 -10.11
CA PHE A 1187 -2.25 33.58 -9.16
C PHE A 1187 -0.84 34.05 -8.81
N VAL A 1188 -0.03 34.40 -9.82
CA VAL A 1188 1.37 34.83 -9.61
C VAL A 1188 1.43 36.11 -8.78
N GLU A 1189 0.67 37.16 -9.13
CA GLU A 1189 0.70 38.44 -8.41
C GLU A 1189 0.16 38.31 -6.97
N LYS A 1190 -0.90 37.52 -6.78
CA LYS A 1190 -1.47 37.25 -5.45
C LYS A 1190 -0.48 36.52 -4.53
N GLU A 1191 0.25 35.53 -5.04
CA GLU A 1191 1.26 34.83 -4.24
C GLU A 1191 2.56 35.64 -4.07
N LYS A 1192 2.98 36.43 -5.07
CA LYS A 1192 4.05 37.44 -4.91
C LYS A 1192 3.72 38.39 -3.76
N TRP A 1193 2.52 38.97 -3.73
CA TRP A 1193 2.08 39.88 -2.66
C TRP A 1193 2.04 39.20 -1.29
N ARG A 1194 1.53 37.96 -1.20
CA ARG A 1194 1.57 37.13 0.01
C ARG A 1194 3.00 36.84 0.50
N TYR A 1195 3.93 36.59 -0.42
CA TYR A 1195 5.34 36.36 -0.08
C TYR A 1195 5.99 37.62 0.50
N THR A 1196 5.80 38.76 -0.15
CA THR A 1196 6.35 40.06 0.29
C THR A 1196 5.77 40.48 1.65
N SER A 1197 4.46 40.38 1.84
CA SER A 1197 3.79 40.74 3.10
C SER A 1197 4.15 39.81 4.28
N LEU A 1198 4.38 38.52 4.04
CA LEU A 1198 4.88 37.60 5.07
C LEU A 1198 6.33 37.92 5.46
N ASN A 1199 7.19 38.28 4.51
CA ASN A 1199 8.57 38.67 4.80
C ASN A 1199 8.67 40.05 5.50
N GLN A 1200 7.72 40.96 5.27
CA GLN A 1200 7.66 42.26 5.96
C GLN A 1200 7.41 42.15 7.48
N ARG A 1201 6.79 41.06 7.97
CA ARG A 1201 6.57 40.87 9.43
C ARG A 1201 7.82 40.54 10.24
N ASN A 1202 8.97 40.34 9.61
CA ASN A 1202 10.25 40.07 10.28
C ASN A 1202 11.17 41.31 10.39
N VAL A 1203 10.71 42.50 9.98
CA VAL A 1203 11.45 43.75 10.14
C VAL A 1203 10.51 44.85 10.63
N GLU A 1204 10.18 44.82 11.94
CA GLU A 1204 9.96 45.99 12.82
C GLU A 1204 9.47 45.54 14.20
N VAL A 1205 10.41 45.15 15.07
CA VAL A 1205 10.36 45.48 16.50
C VAL A 1205 11.78 45.92 16.88
N LEU A 1206 11.92 47.20 17.22
CA LEU A 1206 13.10 47.80 17.85
C LEU A 1206 13.06 47.57 19.37
#